data_AF-B2UPP3-F1
#
_entry.id   AF-B2UPP3-F1
#
_cell.length_a   1.000
_cell.length_b   1.000
_cell.length_c   1.000
_cell.angle_alpha   90.00
_cell.angle_beta   90.00
_cell.angle_gamma   90.00
#
_symmetry.space_group_name_H-M   'P 1'
#
loop_
_entity.id
_entity.type
_entity.pdbx_description
1 polymer ?
#
loop_
_entity_poly.entity_id
_entity_poly.type
_entity_poly.pdbx_seq_one_letter_code
_entity_poly.pdbx_strand_id
1 'polypeptide(L)'
;MTIPPPPALPPHFNIGGYKITALVESGPDYHLYQALSPEGHAVLIREFCPRGLVTRDLASGELAVSPENESQFAQAREAFETQYAANAEGKLRGFGTVLFLYPLSPAQPQPAAAHAQALRPAKKPQQPQLRKPVVGAAIPGTPLPRVKHSGGFPVIPVIVTGMLALFGFLGYQILKDKEEPVAKAVTVPVPAPPKPKPKPAPPKPEPVVVTPEPEPVVVAPEPEPEPEPEPPAPDLSPSPEVIAMEKALREEAIASKGKFSEKLLNKYPHYAEAYVRDYVKKRGGSFSPDFEKWLKNTKNNREVFAMFFPPDPSVATNVAFMIDELGLETTEKYDQLVLAFAVGRREFGMGAFDLTHQGRYVDALGKLNDLRSSGVMPPPADLYCAGKPPVNWYGNAPRTVDEECYKKVEAYLDRKKITPKQAWLRKYPTVSEIGDSAITEDNLAGFLHEYMYRHGQLRRKRDPFPTPVEFFSYLVDKYEHCGDLRDVDRKRVEWTGVSLEGTPWPAMMALSETRPLRECDSVWERYMGQRGPTRLWLYGPYRADDDKEPPILFSFDPDPEWSRESNERKLHEGGVCGTMSLISRNSQIARGIPAAPAGQPGHGNLMTTHFTGNGCWLSVGQSVDTLKATTGFWYFRDSNAPRTGNAEYQSGLALSMNIDYEKFIDSRFAMNIYKLAATGSSTEETADPSATLPKEFTQTAMRTVLKANPFYTEAWYTLFKQEPQDLMGATKMVDEVREALPDGMGIRKLWKTRKYVSSVGRGDKNGKDMLANHAREYVNVLCSVILENALKQEYDYKTFQWAELMSWLKSESKRNSYPEPQAAYQIAYAKAQGTDRLKRTVDRGFKKALNFYRDDSNALKEPKDVDQEEMSFSLAALCQALPKEELIPWMKNMLDTCPDGFKYKPKNKKETKIHPFYDALTKNYMSLADGSEKSRVKSEMKEASDRILELSQDKKGDGNGSSGRRRRR
;
A
#
# COMPACT_ATOMS: atom_id res chain seq x y z
N MET A 1 10.67 -17.43 47.62
CA MET A 1 9.38 -16.71 47.78
C MET A 1 8.30 -17.63 47.25
N THR A 2 7.15 -17.77 47.90
CA THR A 2 6.04 -18.60 47.38
C THR A 2 5.41 -17.91 46.17
N ILE A 3 5.34 -18.60 45.03
CA ILE A 3 4.64 -18.11 43.83
C ILE A 3 3.16 -17.87 44.21
N PRO A 4 2.60 -16.67 43.97
CA PRO A 4 1.19 -16.42 44.25
C PRO A 4 0.33 -17.32 43.36
N PRO A 5 -0.81 -17.86 43.87
CA PRO A 5 -1.62 -18.77 43.09
C PRO A 5 -2.09 -18.12 41.79
N PRO A 6 -1.97 -18.80 40.63
CA PRO A 6 -2.41 -18.26 39.35
C PRO A 6 -3.90 -17.90 39.44
N PRO A 7 -4.31 -16.69 39.01
CA PRO A 7 -5.70 -16.30 39.02
C PRO A 7 -6.50 -17.11 37.99
N ALA A 8 -7.75 -17.39 38.32
CA ALA A 8 -8.70 -17.98 37.39
C ALA A 8 -9.02 -17.01 36.23
N LEU A 9 -9.35 -17.57 35.06
CA LEU A 9 -9.74 -16.78 33.89
C LEU A 9 -11.07 -16.03 34.15
N PRO A 10 -11.18 -14.76 33.74
CA PRO A 10 -12.35 -13.94 34.05
C PRO A 10 -13.58 -14.33 33.21
N PRO A 11 -14.80 -13.96 33.66
CA PRO A 11 -15.98 -14.01 32.81
C PRO A 11 -15.76 -13.28 31.48
N HIS A 12 -16.29 -13.85 30.40
CA HIS A 12 -16.13 -13.43 29.00
C HIS A 12 -14.77 -13.71 28.35
N PHE A 13 -13.80 -14.30 29.05
CA PHE A 13 -12.60 -14.84 28.42
C PHE A 13 -12.96 -15.96 27.42
N ASN A 14 -12.24 -16.06 26.29
CA ASN A 14 -12.52 -17.03 25.25
C ASN A 14 -11.39 -18.08 25.17
N ILE A 15 -11.75 -19.35 25.31
CA ILE A 15 -10.85 -20.49 25.22
C ILE A 15 -11.25 -21.31 23.99
N GLY A 16 -10.49 -21.24 22.89
CA GLY A 16 -10.71 -22.09 21.70
C GLY A 16 -12.13 -22.00 21.11
N GLY A 17 -12.73 -20.80 21.10
CA GLY A 17 -14.11 -20.57 20.66
C GLY A 17 -15.15 -20.59 21.78
N TYR A 18 -14.82 -21.15 22.95
CA TYR A 18 -15.72 -21.23 24.08
C TYR A 18 -15.61 -20.01 25.00
N LYS A 19 -16.71 -19.25 25.15
CA LYS A 19 -16.76 -18.05 25.99
C LYS A 19 -17.11 -18.40 27.44
N ILE A 20 -16.18 -18.20 28.37
CA ILE A 20 -16.41 -18.36 29.81
C ILE A 20 -17.57 -17.44 30.25
N THR A 21 -18.49 -17.99 31.03
CA THR A 21 -19.60 -17.28 31.65
C THR A 21 -19.44 -17.15 33.15
N ALA A 22 -18.91 -18.18 33.81
CA ALA A 22 -18.64 -18.20 35.24
C ALA A 22 -17.48 -19.15 35.59
N LEU A 23 -16.81 -18.88 36.72
CA LEU A 23 -15.99 -19.85 37.43
C LEU A 23 -16.93 -20.70 38.31
N VAL A 24 -16.84 -22.02 38.18
CA VAL A 24 -17.67 -23.00 38.93
C VAL A 24 -16.90 -23.54 40.13
N GLU A 25 -15.62 -23.90 39.94
CA GLU A 25 -14.80 -24.53 40.98
C GLU A 25 -13.32 -24.16 40.82
N SER A 26 -12.51 -24.33 41.87
CA SER A 26 -11.06 -24.15 41.82
C SER A 26 -10.34 -25.06 42.81
N GLY A 27 -9.78 -26.14 42.30
CA GLY A 27 -8.98 -27.10 43.06
C GLY A 27 -7.53 -26.62 43.29
N PRO A 28 -6.67 -27.50 43.84
CA PRO A 28 -5.22 -27.28 43.91
C PRO A 28 -4.57 -27.30 42.52
N ASP A 29 -5.08 -28.16 41.62
CA ASP A 29 -4.48 -28.44 40.31
C ASP A 29 -5.30 -27.97 39.11
N TYR A 30 -6.44 -27.31 39.33
CA TYR A 30 -7.35 -26.92 38.25
C TYR A 30 -8.32 -25.79 38.58
N HIS A 31 -8.87 -25.20 37.52
CA HIS A 31 -10.09 -24.40 37.57
C HIS A 31 -11.18 -25.07 36.71
N LEU A 32 -12.43 -25.01 37.17
CA LEU A 32 -13.59 -25.48 36.41
C LEU A 32 -14.45 -24.28 36.05
N TYR A 33 -14.70 -24.06 34.76
CA TYR A 33 -15.48 -22.96 34.22
C TYR A 33 -16.78 -23.47 33.61
N GLN A 34 -17.81 -22.64 33.64
CA GLN A 34 -18.96 -22.75 32.76
C GLN A 34 -18.72 -21.85 31.55
N ALA A 35 -18.95 -22.36 30.34
CA ALA A 35 -18.74 -21.63 29.10
C ALA A 35 -19.89 -21.84 28.10
N LEU A 36 -19.97 -20.97 27.09
CA LEU A 36 -20.82 -21.14 25.91
C LEU A 36 -19.95 -21.56 24.72
N SER A 37 -20.36 -22.60 23.99
CA SER A 37 -19.73 -23.03 22.74
C SER A 37 -19.94 -21.99 21.61
N PRO A 38 -19.22 -22.11 20.47
CA PRO A 38 -19.44 -21.26 19.30
C PRO A 38 -20.90 -21.25 18.81
N GLU A 39 -21.61 -22.37 18.98
CA GLU A 39 -23.03 -22.57 18.62
C GLU A 39 -23.99 -22.08 19.73
N GLY A 40 -23.46 -21.62 20.87
CA GLY A 40 -24.23 -21.08 22.00
C GLY A 40 -24.66 -22.10 23.06
N HIS A 41 -24.15 -23.34 23.04
CA HIS A 41 -24.49 -24.36 24.03
C HIS A 41 -23.69 -24.20 25.33
N ALA A 42 -24.31 -24.41 26.49
CA ALA A 42 -23.62 -24.38 27.77
C ALA A 42 -22.81 -25.67 28.01
N VAL A 43 -21.54 -25.52 28.36
CA VAL A 43 -20.57 -26.61 28.65
C VAL A 43 -19.77 -26.32 29.91
N LEU A 44 -19.07 -27.33 30.44
CA LEU A 44 -18.02 -27.16 31.44
C LEU A 44 -16.64 -27.33 30.82
N ILE A 45 -15.68 -26.50 31.26
CA ILE A 45 -14.27 -26.57 30.87
C ILE A 45 -13.43 -26.72 32.13
N ARG A 46 -12.72 -27.85 32.27
CA ARG A 46 -11.72 -28.03 33.35
C ARG A 46 -10.33 -27.75 32.80
N GLU A 47 -9.72 -26.68 33.29
CA GLU A 47 -8.37 -26.23 32.96
C GLU A 47 -7.37 -26.75 34.00
N PHE A 48 -6.31 -27.42 33.55
CA PHE A 48 -5.16 -27.73 34.41
C PHE A 48 -4.43 -26.45 34.82
N CYS A 49 -4.25 -26.22 36.12
CA CYS A 49 -3.64 -25.00 36.65
C CYS A 49 -3.01 -25.29 38.03
N PRO A 50 -1.86 -25.99 38.09
CA PRO A 50 -1.22 -26.41 39.33
C PRO A 50 -0.65 -25.22 40.13
N ARG A 51 -1.27 -24.94 41.28
CA ARG A 51 -0.87 -23.81 42.13
C ARG A 51 0.59 -23.94 42.57
N GLY A 52 1.38 -22.91 42.31
CA GLY A 52 2.79 -22.86 42.70
C GLY A 52 3.77 -23.47 41.71
N LEU A 53 3.31 -24.13 40.63
CA LEU A 53 4.16 -24.63 39.54
C LEU A 53 4.13 -23.72 38.29
N VAL A 54 3.03 -23.00 38.08
CA VAL A 54 2.81 -22.10 36.94
C VAL A 54 2.58 -20.64 37.36
N THR A 55 2.91 -19.73 36.45
CA THR A 55 2.39 -18.34 36.42
C THR A 55 1.47 -18.16 35.21
N ARG A 56 0.56 -17.17 35.24
CA ARG A 56 -0.36 -16.88 34.13
C ARG A 56 -0.12 -15.47 33.59
N ASP A 57 0.02 -15.33 32.28
CA ASP A 57 -0.12 -14.02 31.63
C ASP A 57 -1.61 -13.62 31.57
N LEU A 58 -1.94 -12.50 32.20
CA LEU A 58 -3.30 -11.95 32.24
C LEU A 58 -3.79 -11.41 30.89
N ALA A 59 -2.90 -11.18 29.91
CA ALA A 59 -3.29 -10.67 28.60
C ALA A 59 -3.64 -11.78 27.59
N SER A 60 -2.88 -12.88 27.57
CA SER A 60 -3.11 -14.05 26.69
C SER A 60 -3.88 -15.19 27.36
N GLY A 61 -3.91 -15.24 28.70
CA GLY A 61 -4.39 -16.38 29.48
C GLY A 61 -3.40 -17.54 29.60
N GLU A 62 -2.25 -17.48 28.92
CA GLU A 62 -1.27 -18.56 28.83
C GLU A 62 -0.56 -18.84 30.17
N LEU A 63 -0.37 -20.13 30.46
CA LEU A 63 0.40 -20.61 31.60
C LEU A 63 1.87 -20.81 31.21
N ALA A 64 2.77 -20.26 32.03
CA ALA A 64 4.20 -20.44 31.92
C ALA A 64 4.76 -21.21 33.12
N VAL A 65 5.63 -22.18 32.85
CA VAL A 65 6.34 -23.01 33.84
C VAL A 65 7.78 -22.49 33.93
N SER A 66 8.34 -22.37 35.13
CA SER A 66 9.77 -22.11 35.31
C SER A 66 10.60 -23.38 35.11
N PRO A 67 11.82 -23.33 34.52
CA PRO A 67 12.62 -24.53 34.24
C PRO A 67 12.80 -25.46 35.45
N GLU A 68 12.97 -24.89 36.65
CA GLU A 68 13.11 -25.60 37.93
C GLU A 68 11.89 -26.48 38.28
N ASN A 69 10.71 -26.18 37.72
CA ASN A 69 9.44 -26.85 38.01
C ASN A 69 8.97 -27.82 36.92
N GLU A 70 9.67 -27.92 35.77
CA GLU A 70 9.18 -28.69 34.60
C GLU A 70 8.89 -30.16 34.91
N SER A 71 9.76 -30.83 35.66
CA SER A 71 9.58 -32.23 36.06
C SER A 71 8.35 -32.44 36.95
N GLN A 72 8.13 -31.53 37.92
CA GLN A 72 6.97 -31.57 38.81
C GLN A 72 5.67 -31.25 38.05
N PHE A 73 5.73 -30.30 37.12
CA PHE A 73 4.61 -29.95 36.24
C PHE A 73 4.22 -31.10 35.32
N ALA A 74 5.20 -31.82 34.75
CA ALA A 74 4.95 -33.00 33.92
C ALA A 74 4.24 -34.11 34.71
N GLN A 75 4.71 -34.42 35.92
CA GLN A 75 4.07 -35.43 36.81
C GLN A 75 2.66 -35.01 37.22
N ALA A 76 2.46 -33.75 37.63
CA ALA A 76 1.14 -33.22 37.98
C ALA A 76 0.16 -33.26 36.79
N ARG A 77 0.65 -32.98 35.57
CA ARG A 77 -0.14 -33.06 34.35
C ARG A 77 -0.55 -34.50 34.02
N GLU A 78 0.36 -35.46 34.16
CA GLU A 78 0.06 -36.88 33.92
C GLU A 78 -1.00 -37.42 34.90
N ALA A 79 -0.87 -37.06 36.18
CA ALA A 79 -1.87 -37.37 37.21
C ALA A 79 -3.24 -36.73 36.91
N PHE A 80 -3.24 -35.44 36.54
CA PHE A 80 -4.46 -34.71 36.16
C PHE A 80 -5.14 -35.31 34.93
N GLU A 81 -4.38 -35.62 33.86
CA GLU A 81 -4.93 -36.26 32.67
C GLU A 81 -5.51 -37.65 32.98
N THR A 82 -4.81 -38.46 33.78
CA THR A 82 -5.29 -39.78 34.21
C THR A 82 -6.58 -39.67 35.03
N GLN A 83 -6.70 -38.67 35.90
CA GLN A 83 -7.87 -38.48 36.77
C GLN A 83 -9.09 -37.91 36.03
N TYR A 84 -8.89 -36.98 35.09
CA TYR A 84 -9.97 -36.16 34.54
C TYR A 84 -10.29 -36.38 33.05
N ALA A 85 -9.48 -37.13 32.29
CA ALA A 85 -9.83 -37.48 30.90
C ALA A 85 -11.08 -38.36 30.80
N ALA A 86 -11.39 -39.14 31.83
CA ALA A 86 -12.59 -39.96 31.87
C ALA A 86 -13.86 -39.11 31.81
N ASN A 87 -14.72 -39.39 30.83
CA ASN A 87 -15.99 -38.70 30.53
C ASN A 87 -15.88 -37.28 29.93
N ALA A 88 -14.69 -36.86 29.47
CA ALA A 88 -14.57 -35.64 28.68
C ALA A 88 -15.04 -35.87 27.22
N GLU A 89 -15.80 -34.94 26.64
CA GLU A 89 -16.22 -34.96 25.23
C GLU A 89 -15.10 -34.50 24.28
N GLY A 90 -14.10 -33.78 24.80
CA GLY A 90 -12.96 -33.31 24.03
C GLY A 90 -11.82 -32.82 24.90
N LYS A 91 -10.61 -32.81 24.34
CA LYS A 91 -9.39 -32.26 24.94
C LYS A 91 -8.88 -31.11 24.07
N LEU A 92 -8.99 -29.88 24.54
CA LEU A 92 -8.37 -28.73 23.90
C LEU A 92 -6.90 -28.62 24.34
N ARG A 93 -6.03 -28.21 23.42
CA ARG A 93 -4.61 -27.91 23.68
C ARG A 93 -4.35 -26.46 23.30
N GLY A 94 -3.68 -25.71 24.17
CA GLY A 94 -3.38 -24.29 23.98
C GLY A 94 -3.11 -23.60 25.33
N PHE A 95 -2.72 -22.33 25.30
CA PHE A 95 -2.51 -21.50 26.50
C PHE A 95 -1.54 -22.13 27.53
N GLY A 96 -0.50 -22.84 27.06
CA GLY A 96 0.45 -23.54 27.93
C GLY A 96 -0.14 -24.67 28.79
N THR A 97 -1.39 -25.12 28.52
CA THR A 97 -2.12 -26.01 29.42
C THR A 97 -2.99 -27.06 28.72
N VAL A 98 -3.67 -27.87 29.54
CA VAL A 98 -4.60 -28.94 29.17
C VAL A 98 -6.01 -28.58 29.63
N LEU A 99 -6.97 -28.72 28.72
CA LEU A 99 -8.36 -28.33 28.92
C LEU A 99 -9.28 -29.49 28.54
N PHE A 100 -10.13 -29.95 29.46
CA PHE A 100 -11.14 -30.96 29.20
C PHE A 100 -12.54 -30.35 29.14
N LEU A 101 -13.28 -30.71 28.08
CA LEU A 101 -14.67 -30.32 27.84
C LEU A 101 -15.63 -31.38 28.40
N TYR A 102 -16.68 -30.96 29.10
CA TYR A 102 -17.77 -31.84 29.56
C TYR A 102 -19.14 -31.23 29.25
N PRO A 103 -20.16 -32.05 28.95
CA PRO A 103 -21.51 -31.58 28.73
C PRO A 103 -22.14 -31.10 30.05
N LEU A 104 -22.97 -30.06 29.98
CA LEU A 104 -23.80 -29.65 31.10
C LEU A 104 -24.97 -30.65 31.25
N SER A 105 -24.79 -31.69 32.07
CA SER A 105 -25.77 -32.77 32.20
C SER A 105 -27.12 -32.25 32.75
N PRO A 106 -28.29 -32.72 32.29
CA PRO A 106 -29.60 -32.10 32.60
C PRO A 106 -30.08 -32.19 34.06
N ALA A 107 -29.26 -32.71 34.97
CA ALA A 107 -29.67 -33.14 36.31
C ALA A 107 -28.86 -32.45 37.43
N GLN A 108 -28.86 -31.12 37.48
CA GLN A 108 -28.49 -30.38 38.69
C GLN A 108 -29.38 -29.13 38.88
N PRO A 109 -29.96 -28.88 40.08
CA PRO A 109 -30.89 -27.77 40.26
C PRO A 109 -30.19 -26.40 40.13
N GLN A 110 -30.82 -25.47 39.41
CA GLN A 110 -30.44 -24.06 39.50
C GLN A 110 -30.63 -23.55 40.94
N PRO A 111 -29.65 -22.86 41.54
CA PRO A 111 -29.90 -22.00 42.69
C PRO A 111 -30.93 -20.94 42.29
N ALA A 112 -32.04 -20.87 43.03
CA ALA A 112 -33.20 -20.07 42.65
C ALA A 112 -32.86 -18.58 42.49
N ALA A 113 -33.24 -18.01 41.34
CA ALA A 113 -33.31 -16.57 41.20
C ALA A 113 -34.30 -16.00 42.24
N ALA A 114 -33.83 -15.08 43.08
CA ALA A 114 -34.64 -14.45 44.11
C ALA A 114 -35.68 -13.50 43.50
N HIS A 115 -36.83 -14.06 43.09
CA HIS A 115 -38.01 -13.27 42.76
C HIS A 115 -38.64 -12.70 44.03
N ALA A 116 -38.46 -11.40 44.24
CA ALA A 116 -39.37 -10.63 45.08
C ALA A 116 -40.72 -10.47 44.37
N GLN A 117 -41.72 -11.22 44.83
CA GLN A 117 -43.15 -10.96 44.58
C GLN A 117 -43.54 -9.65 45.36
N ALA A 118 -44.67 -8.96 45.14
CA ALA A 118 -45.93 -9.36 44.52
C ALA A 118 -46.86 -8.16 44.15
N LEU A 119 -47.81 -8.42 43.24
CA LEU A 119 -49.24 -7.98 43.28
C LEU A 119 -49.69 -6.50 43.14
N ARG A 120 -49.97 -6.10 41.87
CA ARG A 120 -51.32 -5.79 41.30
C ARG A 120 -52.13 -4.52 41.74
N PRO A 121 -53.13 -4.06 40.93
CA PRO A 121 -53.31 -2.62 40.65
C PRO A 121 -54.55 -1.93 41.27
N ALA A 122 -54.56 -0.59 41.22
CA ALA A 122 -55.73 0.26 41.54
C ALA A 122 -55.99 1.39 40.52
N LYS A 123 -57.27 1.80 40.43
CA LYS A 123 -57.98 2.62 39.42
C LYS A 123 -57.34 3.95 38.95
N LYS A 124 -57.63 4.31 37.68
CA LYS A 124 -57.52 5.68 37.12
C LYS A 124 -58.34 6.72 37.92
N PRO A 125 -57.88 7.98 37.93
CA PRO A 125 -58.76 9.10 37.59
C PRO A 125 -58.23 10.01 36.46
N GLN A 126 -59.17 10.41 35.60
CA GLN A 126 -59.30 11.63 34.79
C GLN A 126 -58.10 12.36 34.16
N GLN A 127 -58.25 12.51 32.84
CA GLN A 127 -57.56 13.45 31.95
C GLN A 127 -58.19 14.86 32.04
N PRO A 128 -57.42 15.95 32.23
CA PRO A 128 -57.87 17.30 31.94
C PRO A 128 -57.78 17.61 30.43
N GLN A 129 -58.75 18.36 29.91
CA GLN A 129 -58.92 18.61 28.47
C GLN A 129 -58.10 19.79 27.94
N LEU A 130 -57.99 19.87 26.60
CA LEU A 130 -57.38 20.98 25.85
C LEU A 130 -57.96 22.36 26.21
N ARG A 131 -57.09 23.39 26.17
CA ARG A 131 -57.44 24.73 25.66
C ARG A 131 -56.34 25.25 24.74
N LYS A 132 -56.73 25.83 23.59
CA LYS A 132 -55.85 26.63 22.71
C LYS A 132 -55.62 28.02 23.34
N PRO A 133 -54.53 28.72 22.98
CA PRO A 133 -54.64 29.82 22.00
C PRO A 133 -53.38 29.92 21.08
N VAL A 134 -53.21 30.76 20.04
CA VAL A 134 -53.98 31.57 19.07
C VAL A 134 -52.93 32.05 18.03
N VAL A 135 -53.38 32.54 16.87
CA VAL A 135 -52.64 32.86 15.63
C VAL A 135 -51.71 34.10 15.68
N GLY A 136 -50.63 34.06 14.87
CA GLY A 136 -49.99 35.21 14.21
C GLY A 136 -48.54 35.52 14.63
N ALA A 137 -47.60 35.95 13.80
CA ALA A 137 -47.49 36.03 12.32
C ALA A 137 -45.96 36.25 12.00
N ALA A 138 -45.39 36.08 10.80
CA ALA A 138 -45.86 35.74 9.45
C ALA A 138 -44.76 34.96 8.66
N ILE A 139 -44.85 34.89 7.32
CA ILE A 139 -43.78 34.49 6.38
C ILE A 139 -43.75 35.56 5.25
N PRO A 140 -42.63 35.78 4.53
CA PRO A 140 -42.44 35.10 3.23
C PRO A 140 -40.97 34.67 2.99
N GLY A 141 -40.64 33.65 2.21
CA GLY A 141 -41.47 32.77 1.38
C GLY A 141 -41.01 32.79 -0.08
N THR A 142 -40.43 31.68 -0.57
CA THR A 142 -40.53 31.22 -1.98
C THR A 142 -39.99 29.77 -2.10
N PRO A 143 -40.48 28.97 -3.07
CA PRO A 143 -40.35 27.51 -3.02
C PRO A 143 -39.15 26.97 -3.82
N LEU A 144 -38.54 25.88 -3.34
CA LEU A 144 -37.70 25.02 -4.18
C LEU A 144 -38.58 24.11 -5.05
N PRO A 145 -38.31 23.97 -6.35
CA PRO A 145 -39.21 23.29 -7.28
C PRO A 145 -39.13 21.76 -7.18
N ARG A 146 -40.28 21.10 -7.34
CA ARG A 146 -40.34 19.68 -7.71
C ARG A 146 -39.70 19.48 -9.09
N VAL A 147 -38.60 18.74 -9.16
CA VAL A 147 -38.05 18.24 -10.44
C VAL A 147 -38.58 16.83 -10.71
N LYS A 148 -39.03 16.62 -11.94
CA LYS A 148 -39.61 15.35 -12.42
C LYS A 148 -38.52 14.31 -12.67
N HIS A 149 -38.90 13.02 -12.69
CA HIS A 149 -38.06 11.99 -13.30
C HIS A 149 -37.81 12.29 -14.79
N SER A 150 -36.54 12.35 -15.18
CA SER A 150 -36.07 12.26 -16.56
C SER A 150 -34.66 11.65 -16.56
N GLY A 151 -34.38 10.70 -17.43
CA GLY A 151 -33.13 9.92 -17.41
C GLY A 151 -31.93 10.59 -18.08
N GLY A 152 -30.77 9.94 -17.94
CA GLY A 152 -29.51 10.27 -18.64
C GLY A 152 -28.65 11.33 -17.95
N PHE A 153 -27.46 10.95 -17.48
CA PHE A 153 -26.47 11.87 -16.92
C PHE A 153 -25.19 11.90 -17.77
N PRO A 154 -24.70 13.07 -18.23
CA PRO A 154 -23.55 13.18 -19.13
C PRO A 154 -22.21 13.40 -18.40
N VAL A 155 -21.11 13.13 -19.10
CA VAL A 155 -19.70 13.09 -18.62
C VAL A 155 -19.10 14.47 -18.27
N ILE A 156 -19.81 15.56 -18.52
CA ILE A 156 -19.26 16.94 -18.48
C ILE A 156 -18.95 17.48 -17.06
N PRO A 157 -19.69 17.17 -15.96
CA PRO A 157 -19.39 17.75 -14.65
C PRO A 157 -18.01 17.41 -14.11
N VAL A 158 -17.52 16.19 -14.35
CA VAL A 158 -16.24 15.68 -13.83
C VAL A 158 -15.05 16.50 -14.33
N ILE A 159 -15.10 16.99 -15.57
CA ILE A 159 -14.04 17.82 -16.16
C ILE A 159 -14.00 19.20 -15.48
N VAL A 160 -15.16 19.77 -15.16
CA VAL A 160 -15.25 21.08 -14.49
C VAL A 160 -14.81 20.99 -13.03
N THR A 161 -15.19 19.92 -12.31
CA THR A 161 -14.71 19.68 -10.94
C THR A 161 -13.21 19.39 -10.90
N GLY A 162 -12.66 18.64 -11.87
CA GLY A 162 -11.23 18.42 -12.01
C GLY A 162 -10.44 19.70 -12.25
N MET A 163 -10.93 20.61 -13.11
CA MET A 163 -10.31 21.92 -13.31
C MET A 163 -10.40 22.81 -12.06
N LEU A 164 -11.52 22.82 -11.34
CA LEU A 164 -11.64 23.57 -10.07
C LEU A 164 -10.70 23.04 -8.98
N ALA A 165 -10.48 21.72 -8.91
CA ALA A 165 -9.48 21.13 -8.02
C ALA A 165 -8.05 21.55 -8.42
N LEU A 166 -7.75 21.60 -9.72
CA LEU A 166 -6.46 22.07 -10.23
C LEU A 166 -6.19 23.55 -9.88
N PHE A 167 -7.18 24.43 -10.06
CA PHE A 167 -7.09 25.84 -9.66
C PHE A 167 -7.03 26.03 -8.14
N GLY A 168 -7.73 25.20 -7.35
CA GLY A 168 -7.63 25.18 -5.90
C GLY A 168 -6.23 24.79 -5.40
N PHE A 169 -5.63 23.75 -6.00
CA PHE A 169 -4.27 23.30 -5.71
C PHE A 169 -3.21 24.35 -6.08
N LEU A 170 -3.36 24.99 -7.26
CA LEU A 170 -2.53 26.11 -7.68
C LEU A 170 -2.68 27.33 -6.76
N GLY A 171 -3.89 27.60 -6.23
CA GLY A 171 -4.16 28.65 -5.26
C GLY A 171 -3.55 28.37 -3.88
N TYR A 172 -3.58 27.12 -3.41
CA TYR A 172 -2.98 26.70 -2.14
C TYR A 172 -1.45 26.85 -2.15
N GLN A 173 -0.79 26.46 -3.25
CA GLN A 173 0.66 26.67 -3.44
C GLN A 173 1.09 28.14 -3.45
N ILE A 174 0.18 29.10 -3.70
CA ILE A 174 0.48 30.54 -3.72
C ILE A 174 0.45 31.16 -2.31
N LEU A 175 -0.19 30.50 -1.33
CA LEU A 175 -0.36 31.05 0.02
C LEU A 175 0.77 30.69 1.01
N LYS A 176 1.66 29.75 0.67
CA LYS A 176 2.80 29.35 1.53
C LYS A 176 4.05 30.23 1.40
N ASP A 177 4.19 31.00 0.33
CA ASP A 177 5.39 31.83 0.08
C ASP A 177 5.37 33.20 0.82
N LYS A 178 4.74 33.28 2.00
CA LYS A 178 4.65 34.50 2.82
C LYS A 178 5.16 34.32 4.26
N GLU A 179 6.45 34.05 4.40
CA GLU A 179 7.20 34.41 5.60
C GLU A 179 8.47 35.19 5.21
N GLU A 180 8.67 36.36 5.82
CA GLU A 180 9.78 37.26 5.50
C GLU A 180 11.09 36.82 6.19
N PRO A 181 12.25 36.90 5.52
CA PRO A 181 13.52 36.49 6.11
C PRO A 181 14.13 37.58 6.99
N VAL A 182 14.38 37.26 8.28
CA VAL A 182 15.18 38.12 9.17
C VAL A 182 16.66 38.08 8.76
N ALA A 183 17.28 39.25 8.66
CA ALA A 183 18.59 39.43 8.03
C ALA A 183 19.77 38.75 8.79
N LYS A 184 20.69 38.14 8.02
CA LYS A 184 22.00 37.68 8.53
C LYS A 184 23.06 38.77 8.38
N ALA A 185 23.77 39.07 9.46
CA ALA A 185 24.90 39.98 9.45
C ALA A 185 26.16 39.36 8.83
N VAL A 186 26.98 40.19 8.18
CA VAL A 186 28.23 39.80 7.52
C VAL A 186 29.39 39.78 8.52
N THR A 187 30.26 38.76 8.44
CA THR A 187 31.64 38.83 8.97
C THR A 187 32.65 38.22 7.98
N VAL A 188 33.88 38.75 8.03
CA VAL A 188 34.95 38.63 7.02
C VAL A 188 35.90 37.48 7.38
N PRO A 189 36.51 36.75 6.41
CA PRO A 189 37.33 35.58 6.71
C PRO A 189 38.70 35.89 7.33
N VAL A 190 39.15 35.00 8.21
CA VAL A 190 40.49 34.98 8.84
C VAL A 190 41.09 33.57 8.66
N PRO A 191 42.38 33.41 8.32
CA PRO A 191 42.96 32.13 7.89
C PRO A 191 43.19 31.12 9.02
N ALA A 192 43.25 29.83 8.64
CA ALA A 192 43.31 28.69 9.56
C ALA A 192 44.73 28.41 10.13
N PRO A 193 44.85 28.10 11.44
CA PRO A 193 46.08 27.59 12.06
C PRO A 193 46.22 26.05 11.93
N PRO A 194 47.44 25.48 12.09
CA PRO A 194 47.77 24.10 11.69
C PRO A 194 47.40 23.01 12.73
N LYS A 195 47.28 21.76 12.24
CA LYS A 195 46.93 20.56 13.03
C LYS A 195 48.00 20.16 14.06
N PRO A 196 47.62 19.82 15.31
CA PRO A 196 48.53 19.21 16.28
C PRO A 196 48.77 17.70 16.04
N LYS A 197 49.93 17.19 16.48
CA LYS A 197 50.38 15.79 16.37
C LYS A 197 49.79 14.88 17.48
N PRO A 198 49.74 13.54 17.27
CA PRO A 198 49.17 12.59 18.24
C PRO A 198 50.04 12.39 19.49
N LYS A 199 49.41 12.02 20.61
CA LYS A 199 50.06 11.65 21.89
C LYS A 199 50.30 10.12 22.01
N PRO A 200 51.25 9.67 22.85
CA PRO A 200 51.67 8.26 22.93
C PRO A 200 50.78 7.41 23.83
N ALA A 201 50.80 6.09 23.62
CA ALA A 201 50.15 5.10 24.47
C ALA A 201 50.99 4.77 25.74
N PRO A 202 50.35 4.43 26.89
CA PRO A 202 51.04 4.00 28.10
C PRO A 202 51.52 2.53 28.03
N PRO A 203 52.61 2.16 28.74
CA PRO A 203 53.27 0.85 28.59
C PRO A 203 52.70 -0.28 29.47
N LYS A 204 53.00 -1.51 29.05
CA LYS A 204 52.68 -2.80 29.70
C LYS A 204 53.73 -3.15 30.78
N PRO A 205 53.34 -3.62 31.99
CA PRO A 205 54.30 -4.02 33.04
C PRO A 205 54.44 -5.54 33.23
N GLU A 206 55.69 -6.02 33.34
CA GLU A 206 56.20 -7.32 33.82
C GLU A 206 57.71 -7.13 34.10
N PRO A 207 58.43 -7.98 34.87
CA PRO A 207 58.07 -8.72 36.08
C PRO A 207 59.10 -8.51 37.23
N VAL A 208 58.80 -8.92 38.48
CA VAL A 208 59.83 -9.08 39.56
C VAL A 208 59.52 -10.32 40.42
N VAL A 209 60.58 -11.03 40.82
CA VAL A 209 60.58 -12.36 41.49
C VAL A 209 60.89 -12.24 42.99
N VAL A 210 60.10 -12.91 43.85
CA VAL A 210 60.49 -13.39 45.21
C VAL A 210 59.70 -14.67 45.57
N THR A 211 60.36 -15.62 46.25
CA THR A 211 59.87 -16.93 46.78
C THR A 211 60.29 -17.09 48.25
N PRO A 212 59.85 -18.10 49.06
CA PRO A 212 58.67 -19.01 49.01
C PRO A 212 57.94 -19.25 50.39
N GLU A 213 56.94 -20.15 50.39
CA GLU A 213 56.41 -21.03 51.48
C GLU A 213 55.56 -20.47 52.68
N PRO A 214 54.69 -21.31 53.34
CA PRO A 214 54.21 -22.67 53.00
C PRO A 214 52.65 -22.83 52.93
N GLU A 215 52.20 -24.08 52.74
CA GLU A 215 50.85 -24.54 52.34
C GLU A 215 49.69 -24.30 53.34
N PRO A 216 48.42 -24.48 52.89
CA PRO A 216 47.74 -25.73 53.24
C PRO A 216 47.05 -26.47 52.08
N VAL A 217 46.98 -27.79 52.25
CA VAL A 217 46.42 -28.80 51.33
C VAL A 217 44.94 -28.53 50.97
N VAL A 218 44.63 -28.57 49.67
CA VAL A 218 43.27 -28.81 49.14
C VAL A 218 43.34 -29.87 48.05
N VAL A 219 42.45 -30.86 48.14
CA VAL A 219 42.41 -32.05 47.28
C VAL A 219 42.01 -31.69 45.85
N ALA A 220 42.67 -32.29 44.86
CA ALA A 220 42.34 -32.13 43.44
C ALA A 220 41.00 -32.83 43.09
N PRO A 221 40.08 -32.18 42.36
CA PRO A 221 39.02 -32.86 41.63
C PRO A 221 39.60 -33.59 40.41
N GLU A 222 39.00 -34.70 40.02
CA GLU A 222 39.30 -35.36 38.74
C GLU A 222 38.97 -34.42 37.55
N PRO A 223 39.68 -34.55 36.41
CA PRO A 223 39.30 -33.84 35.20
C PRO A 223 37.93 -34.33 34.72
N GLU A 224 36.99 -33.40 34.51
CA GLU A 224 35.73 -33.71 33.84
C GLU A 224 36.01 -34.27 32.43
N PRO A 225 35.24 -35.28 31.96
CA PRO A 225 35.40 -35.81 30.62
C PRO A 225 35.11 -34.72 29.57
N GLU A 226 35.89 -34.68 28.49
CA GLU A 226 35.58 -33.81 27.35
C GLU A 226 34.14 -34.07 26.88
N PRO A 227 33.34 -33.02 26.62
CA PRO A 227 31.99 -33.20 26.13
C PRO A 227 32.02 -33.93 24.78
N GLU A 228 31.16 -34.93 24.62
CA GLU A 228 31.01 -35.63 23.34
C GLU A 228 30.74 -34.61 22.22
N PRO A 229 31.39 -34.74 21.05
CA PRO A 229 31.19 -33.81 19.96
C PRO A 229 29.71 -33.81 19.56
N GLU A 230 29.09 -32.62 19.55
CA GLU A 230 27.69 -32.48 19.14
C GLU A 230 27.47 -33.16 17.78
N PRO A 231 26.38 -33.93 17.61
CA PRO A 231 26.10 -34.60 16.35
C PRO A 231 26.07 -33.56 15.23
N PRO A 232 26.72 -33.81 14.08
CA PRO A 232 26.81 -32.83 13.00
C PRO A 232 25.41 -32.39 12.59
N ALA A 233 25.23 -31.07 12.50
CA ALA A 233 23.94 -30.47 12.14
C ALA A 233 23.37 -31.14 10.87
N PRO A 234 22.06 -31.48 10.85
CA PRO A 234 21.48 -32.24 9.74
C PRO A 234 21.66 -31.49 8.42
N ASP A 235 22.04 -32.22 7.37
CA ASP A 235 22.20 -31.65 6.04
C ASP A 235 20.84 -31.23 5.45
N LEU A 236 20.61 -29.91 5.44
CA LEU A 236 19.40 -29.27 4.92
C LEU A 236 19.50 -28.88 3.43
N SER A 237 20.59 -29.23 2.74
CA SER A 237 20.74 -29.02 1.29
C SER A 237 19.78 -29.92 0.49
N PRO A 238 19.46 -29.63 -0.79
CA PRO A 238 18.57 -30.47 -1.60
C PRO A 238 19.13 -31.87 -1.86
N SER A 239 18.27 -32.90 -1.98
CA SER A 239 18.72 -34.27 -2.19
C SER A 239 19.30 -34.52 -3.60
N PRO A 240 20.15 -35.55 -3.77
CA PRO A 240 20.75 -35.86 -5.08
C PRO A 240 19.72 -36.06 -6.21
N GLU A 241 18.52 -36.55 -5.89
CA GLU A 241 17.40 -36.67 -6.84
C GLU A 241 16.89 -35.29 -7.29
N VAL A 242 16.62 -34.39 -6.34
CA VAL A 242 16.17 -33.02 -6.64
C VAL A 242 17.23 -32.25 -7.43
N ILE A 243 18.51 -32.38 -7.07
CA ILE A 243 19.64 -31.78 -7.80
C ILE A 243 19.71 -32.33 -9.23
N ALA A 244 19.48 -33.64 -9.43
CA ALA A 244 19.45 -34.24 -10.76
C ALA A 244 18.24 -33.74 -11.59
N MET A 245 17.06 -33.58 -10.98
CA MET A 245 15.87 -33.01 -11.63
C MET A 245 16.10 -31.54 -12.05
N GLU A 246 16.65 -30.71 -11.16
CA GLU A 246 17.00 -29.32 -11.44
C GLU A 246 17.96 -29.24 -12.64
N LYS A 247 19.05 -30.03 -12.59
CA LYS A 247 20.06 -30.07 -13.64
C LYS A 247 19.49 -30.50 -14.99
N ALA A 248 18.71 -31.59 -15.03
CA ALA A 248 18.10 -32.08 -16.25
C ALA A 248 17.11 -31.06 -16.85
N LEU A 249 16.34 -30.37 -15.99
CA LEU A 249 15.41 -29.33 -16.42
C LEU A 249 16.14 -28.08 -16.94
N ARG A 250 17.24 -27.68 -16.31
CA ARG A 250 18.11 -26.58 -16.79
C ARG A 250 18.75 -26.92 -18.14
N GLU A 251 19.26 -28.13 -18.31
CA GLU A 251 19.86 -28.60 -19.58
C GLU A 251 18.82 -28.61 -20.72
N GLU A 252 17.60 -29.09 -20.47
CA GLU A 252 16.51 -29.06 -21.45
C GLU A 252 16.01 -27.64 -21.74
N ALA A 253 15.97 -26.76 -20.72
CA ALA A 253 15.65 -25.35 -20.89
C ALA A 253 16.66 -24.63 -21.79
N ILE A 254 17.97 -24.85 -21.58
CA ILE A 254 19.04 -24.32 -22.44
C ILE A 254 18.91 -24.90 -23.86
N ALA A 255 18.72 -26.22 -23.99
CA ALA A 255 18.55 -26.90 -25.29
C ALA A 255 17.32 -26.40 -26.07
N SER A 256 16.27 -25.90 -25.39
CA SER A 256 15.08 -25.32 -26.03
C SER A 256 15.36 -24.02 -26.80
N LYS A 257 16.52 -23.37 -26.58
CA LYS A 257 16.86 -22.06 -27.15
C LYS A 257 15.80 -20.98 -26.86
N GLY A 258 15.23 -21.01 -25.66
CA GLY A 258 14.14 -20.11 -25.22
C GLY A 258 12.75 -20.47 -25.74
N LYS A 259 12.58 -21.55 -26.51
CA LYS A 259 11.27 -22.01 -27.01
C LYS A 259 10.64 -23.00 -26.04
N PHE A 260 10.12 -22.48 -24.93
CA PHE A 260 9.51 -23.31 -23.89
C PHE A 260 8.22 -23.98 -24.38
N SER A 261 8.30 -25.30 -24.58
CA SER A 261 7.16 -26.13 -24.99
C SER A 261 6.28 -26.50 -23.80
N GLU A 262 5.02 -26.86 -24.04
CA GLU A 262 4.08 -27.37 -23.03
C GLU A 262 4.69 -28.55 -22.22
N LYS A 263 5.41 -29.46 -22.88
CA LYS A 263 6.13 -30.56 -22.23
C LYS A 263 7.16 -30.07 -21.21
N LEU A 264 7.86 -28.97 -21.51
CA LEU A 264 8.86 -28.37 -20.62
C LEU A 264 8.18 -27.58 -19.49
N LEU A 265 7.11 -26.84 -19.79
CA LEU A 265 6.28 -26.14 -18.80
C LEU A 265 5.67 -27.10 -17.78
N ASN A 266 5.32 -28.32 -18.18
CA ASN A 266 4.79 -29.35 -17.30
C ASN A 266 5.87 -30.07 -16.46
N LYS A 267 7.16 -30.00 -16.83
CA LYS A 267 8.25 -30.56 -16.01
C LYS A 267 8.62 -29.69 -14.81
N TYR A 268 8.51 -28.36 -14.93
CA TYR A 268 8.88 -27.45 -13.83
C TYR A 268 8.06 -27.67 -12.55
N PRO A 269 6.72 -27.86 -12.59
CA PRO A 269 5.96 -28.21 -11.39
C PRO A 269 6.39 -29.52 -10.70
N HIS A 270 6.78 -30.55 -11.45
CA HIS A 270 7.26 -31.80 -10.85
C HIS A 270 8.60 -31.62 -10.12
N TYR A 271 9.51 -30.82 -10.68
CA TYR A 271 10.74 -30.42 -9.98
C TYR A 271 10.43 -29.59 -8.72
N ALA A 272 9.56 -28.60 -8.83
CA ALA A 272 9.19 -27.73 -7.71
C ALA A 272 8.51 -28.50 -6.57
N GLU A 273 7.62 -29.44 -6.89
CA GLU A 273 6.99 -30.32 -5.91
C GLU A 273 8.02 -31.22 -5.21
N ALA A 274 8.93 -31.85 -5.97
CA ALA A 274 9.99 -32.69 -5.40
C ALA A 274 10.91 -31.88 -4.46
N TYR A 275 11.32 -30.68 -4.87
CA TYR A 275 12.12 -29.76 -4.05
C TYR A 275 11.41 -29.40 -2.73
N VAL A 276 10.14 -28.99 -2.80
CA VAL A 276 9.38 -28.59 -1.60
C VAL A 276 9.14 -29.77 -0.66
N ARG A 277 8.85 -30.97 -1.20
CA ARG A 277 8.69 -32.19 -0.40
C ARG A 277 10.01 -32.63 0.27
N ASP A 278 11.15 -32.51 -0.42
CA ASP A 278 12.48 -32.77 0.15
C ASP A 278 12.82 -31.78 1.28
N TYR A 279 12.57 -30.49 1.06
CA TYR A 279 12.75 -29.42 2.05
C TYR A 279 11.97 -29.70 3.35
N VAL A 280 10.67 -30.00 3.23
CA VAL A 280 9.78 -30.27 4.38
C VAL A 280 10.21 -31.53 5.12
N LYS A 281 10.50 -32.63 4.40
CA LYS A 281 10.96 -33.90 4.98
C LYS A 281 12.25 -33.76 5.77
N LYS A 282 13.24 -33.01 5.27
CA LYS A 282 14.53 -32.79 5.95
C LYS A 282 14.43 -31.97 7.24
N ARG A 283 13.33 -31.23 7.40
CA ARG A 283 13.01 -30.44 8.59
C ARG A 283 12.06 -31.15 9.55
N GLY A 284 11.81 -32.45 9.34
CA GLY A 284 10.92 -33.26 10.17
C GLY A 284 9.43 -33.02 9.94
N GLY A 285 9.05 -32.20 8.97
CA GLY A 285 7.65 -31.93 8.62
C GLY A 285 7.05 -32.99 7.69
N SER A 286 5.72 -33.02 7.62
CA SER A 286 4.95 -33.86 6.69
C SER A 286 3.61 -33.20 6.36
N PHE A 287 3.16 -33.29 5.11
CA PHE A 287 1.82 -32.87 4.73
C PHE A 287 0.75 -33.87 5.21
N SER A 288 -0.45 -33.38 5.54
CA SER A 288 -1.55 -34.19 6.05
C SER A 288 -2.21 -35.05 4.95
N PRO A 289 -2.93 -36.12 5.33
CA PRO A 289 -3.74 -36.90 4.38
C PRO A 289 -4.80 -36.06 3.65
N ASP A 290 -5.32 -35.02 4.32
CA ASP A 290 -6.30 -34.10 3.74
C ASP A 290 -5.64 -33.14 2.74
N PHE A 291 -4.43 -32.62 3.01
CA PHE A 291 -3.65 -31.92 1.97
C PHE A 291 -3.45 -32.79 0.73
N GLU A 292 -3.04 -34.05 0.89
CA GLU A 292 -2.83 -34.96 -0.25
C GLU A 292 -4.13 -35.33 -0.99
N LYS A 293 -5.28 -35.25 -0.33
CA LYS A 293 -6.61 -35.45 -0.93
C LYS A 293 -7.05 -34.19 -1.69
N TRP A 294 -6.95 -33.03 -1.06
CA TRP A 294 -7.23 -31.72 -1.67
C TRP A 294 -6.37 -31.50 -2.92
N LEU A 295 -5.06 -31.80 -2.85
CA LEU A 295 -4.10 -31.64 -3.95
C LEU A 295 -4.44 -32.51 -5.18
N LYS A 296 -5.10 -33.66 -4.97
CA LYS A 296 -5.60 -34.53 -6.06
C LYS A 296 -6.91 -34.04 -6.66
N ASN A 297 -7.72 -33.33 -5.89
CA ASN A 297 -9.05 -32.86 -6.29
C ASN A 297 -9.01 -31.46 -6.92
N THR A 298 -8.09 -30.59 -6.49
CA THR A 298 -7.91 -29.24 -7.02
C THR A 298 -7.35 -29.24 -8.44
N LYS A 299 -7.71 -28.21 -9.22
CA LYS A 299 -7.12 -27.94 -10.55
C LYS A 299 -5.83 -27.12 -10.46
N ASN A 300 -5.56 -26.53 -9.31
CA ASN A 300 -4.49 -25.55 -9.12
C ASN A 300 -3.21 -26.19 -8.55
N ASN A 301 -3.11 -27.52 -8.57
CA ASN A 301 -2.04 -28.29 -7.91
C ASN A 301 -0.62 -27.89 -8.35
N ARG A 302 -0.43 -27.57 -9.64
CA ARG A 302 0.83 -27.06 -10.20
C ARG A 302 1.29 -25.79 -9.47
N GLU A 303 0.35 -24.94 -9.07
CA GLU A 303 0.61 -23.59 -8.56
C GLU A 303 1.07 -23.58 -7.11
N VAL A 304 0.61 -24.57 -6.32
CA VAL A 304 1.00 -24.78 -4.91
C VAL A 304 2.53 -24.83 -4.75
N PHE A 305 3.24 -25.36 -5.75
CA PHE A 305 4.69 -25.53 -5.73
C PHE A 305 5.44 -24.61 -6.71
N ALA A 306 4.88 -24.34 -7.88
CA ALA A 306 5.65 -23.84 -9.03
C ALA A 306 5.60 -22.32 -9.28
N MET A 307 4.90 -21.54 -8.45
CA MET A 307 4.71 -20.10 -8.68
C MET A 307 5.97 -19.24 -8.49
N PHE A 308 7.06 -19.77 -7.93
CA PHE A 308 8.28 -19.02 -7.65
C PHE A 308 9.53 -19.75 -8.16
N PHE A 309 10.61 -18.99 -8.37
CA PHE A 309 11.95 -19.49 -8.61
C PHE A 309 12.95 -18.73 -7.71
N PRO A 310 13.76 -19.43 -6.88
CA PRO A 310 13.64 -20.86 -6.58
C PRO A 310 12.25 -21.22 -6.02
N PRO A 311 11.82 -22.50 -6.04
CA PRO A 311 10.53 -22.90 -5.48
C PRO A 311 10.43 -22.47 -4.00
N ASP A 312 9.31 -21.86 -3.62
CA ASP A 312 9.07 -21.30 -2.27
C ASP A 312 8.22 -22.29 -1.45
N PRO A 313 8.80 -23.03 -0.48
CA PRO A 313 8.05 -24.02 0.29
C PRO A 313 6.91 -23.42 1.10
N SER A 314 6.99 -22.12 1.42
CA SER A 314 5.99 -21.40 2.23
C SER A 314 4.60 -21.47 1.62
N VAL A 315 4.48 -21.53 0.28
CA VAL A 315 3.18 -21.61 -0.40
C VAL A 315 2.50 -22.94 -0.06
N ALA A 316 3.19 -24.06 -0.23
CA ALA A 316 2.64 -25.38 0.05
C ALA A 316 2.35 -25.59 1.54
N THR A 317 3.24 -25.16 2.43
CA THR A 317 3.01 -25.26 3.89
C THR A 317 1.86 -24.37 4.36
N ASN A 318 1.69 -23.17 3.78
CA ASN A 318 0.54 -22.33 4.07
C ASN A 318 -0.78 -22.94 3.53
N VAL A 319 -0.77 -23.58 2.36
CA VAL A 319 -1.95 -24.32 1.85
C VAL A 319 -2.30 -25.48 2.79
N ALA A 320 -1.32 -26.27 3.22
CA ALA A 320 -1.52 -27.37 4.16
C ALA A 320 -2.12 -26.89 5.50
N PHE A 321 -1.51 -25.87 6.11
CA PHE A 321 -2.04 -25.24 7.33
C PHE A 321 -3.50 -24.75 7.16
N MET A 322 -3.83 -24.12 6.03
CA MET A 322 -5.20 -23.66 5.77
C MET A 322 -6.18 -24.84 5.61
N ILE A 323 -5.77 -25.97 5.04
CA ILE A 323 -6.61 -27.17 4.90
C ILE A 323 -6.81 -27.86 6.25
N ASP A 324 -5.75 -27.99 7.03
CA ASP A 324 -5.78 -28.64 8.35
C ASP A 324 -6.68 -27.88 9.34
N GLU A 325 -6.77 -26.55 9.23
CA GLU A 325 -7.57 -25.68 10.11
C GLU A 325 -9.00 -25.37 9.59
N LEU A 326 -9.23 -25.29 8.26
CA LEU A 326 -10.54 -24.96 7.68
C LEU A 326 -11.35 -26.18 7.19
N GLY A 327 -10.68 -27.33 7.08
CA GLY A 327 -11.25 -28.57 6.53
C GLY A 327 -11.38 -28.58 5.01
N LEU A 328 -11.56 -29.79 4.46
CA LEU A 328 -11.61 -30.04 3.02
C LEU A 328 -12.76 -29.33 2.29
N GLU A 329 -13.99 -29.37 2.83
CA GLU A 329 -15.16 -28.83 2.13
C GLU A 329 -15.01 -27.32 1.87
N THR A 330 -14.61 -26.57 2.90
CA THR A 330 -14.31 -25.13 2.82
C THR A 330 -13.19 -24.84 1.82
N THR A 331 -12.09 -25.60 1.89
CA THR A 331 -10.90 -25.33 1.08
C THR A 331 -11.03 -25.81 -0.37
N GLU A 332 -11.85 -26.82 -0.66
CA GLU A 332 -12.19 -27.22 -2.04
C GLU A 332 -13.15 -26.20 -2.69
N LYS A 333 -14.09 -25.63 -1.93
CA LYS A 333 -15.03 -24.60 -2.41
C LYS A 333 -14.36 -23.26 -2.70
N TYR A 334 -13.38 -22.88 -1.88
CA TYR A 334 -12.69 -21.58 -1.93
C TYR A 334 -11.20 -21.71 -2.29
N ASP A 335 -10.87 -22.65 -3.16
CA ASP A 335 -9.49 -23.03 -3.54
C ASP A 335 -8.61 -21.85 -3.99
N GLN A 336 -9.17 -20.94 -4.78
CA GLN A 336 -8.51 -19.71 -5.23
C GLN A 336 -8.29 -18.71 -4.07
N LEU A 337 -9.17 -18.65 -3.07
CA LEU A 337 -8.95 -17.81 -1.89
C LEU A 337 -7.86 -18.41 -0.98
N VAL A 338 -7.82 -19.74 -0.85
CA VAL A 338 -6.76 -20.46 -0.12
C VAL A 338 -5.39 -20.15 -0.74
N LEU A 339 -5.27 -20.20 -2.07
CA LEU A 339 -4.03 -19.83 -2.77
C LEU A 339 -3.68 -18.35 -2.62
N ALA A 340 -4.67 -17.45 -2.67
CA ALA A 340 -4.45 -16.02 -2.46
C ALA A 340 -3.88 -15.73 -1.05
N PHE A 341 -4.37 -16.45 -0.04
CA PHE A 341 -3.85 -16.40 1.33
C PHE A 341 -2.47 -17.04 1.44
N ALA A 342 -2.25 -18.22 0.88
CA ALA A 342 -0.99 -18.94 0.96
C ALA A 342 0.17 -18.21 0.27
N VAL A 343 -0.03 -17.74 -0.96
CA VAL A 343 0.95 -16.92 -1.70
C VAL A 343 1.10 -15.54 -1.06
N GLY A 344 0.01 -14.97 -0.57
CA GLY A 344 0.01 -13.71 0.17
C GLY A 344 0.79 -13.77 1.49
N ARG A 345 0.91 -14.94 2.14
CA ARG A 345 1.58 -15.13 3.43
C ARG A 345 2.97 -15.76 3.37
N ARG A 346 3.60 -15.81 2.19
CA ARG A 346 5.04 -16.12 2.07
C ARG A 346 5.90 -15.03 2.73
N GLU A 347 7.18 -15.33 2.97
CA GLU A 347 8.14 -14.44 3.66
C GLU A 347 8.20 -13.01 3.09
N PHE A 348 8.13 -12.87 1.76
CA PHE A 348 8.10 -11.57 1.05
C PHE A 348 6.70 -11.22 0.50
N GLY A 349 5.65 -11.73 1.14
CA GLY A 349 4.25 -11.55 0.78
C GLY A 349 3.59 -10.28 1.35
N MET A 350 2.26 -10.25 1.27
CA MET A 350 1.44 -9.22 1.90
C MET A 350 1.60 -9.24 3.42
N GLY A 351 2.09 -8.12 3.95
CA GLY A 351 2.21 -7.89 5.39
C GLY A 351 3.63 -7.94 5.95
N ALA A 352 4.62 -8.37 5.17
CA ALA A 352 6.04 -8.22 5.51
C ALA A 352 6.57 -6.77 5.44
N PHE A 353 5.67 -5.78 5.29
CA PHE A 353 6.00 -4.38 5.01
C PHE A 353 5.17 -3.42 5.86
N ASP A 354 5.86 -2.67 6.72
CA ASP A 354 5.28 -1.56 7.47
C ASP A 354 5.36 -0.25 6.67
N LEU A 355 4.29 0.56 6.73
CA LEU A 355 4.15 1.87 6.09
C LEU A 355 4.30 3.04 7.07
N THR A 356 4.71 2.80 8.33
CA THR A 356 4.84 3.84 9.38
C THR A 356 5.72 5.04 9.02
N HIS A 357 6.49 5.01 7.92
CA HIS A 357 7.31 6.13 7.47
C HIS A 357 6.92 6.66 6.07
N GLN A 358 5.94 7.57 6.08
CA GLN A 358 5.72 8.62 5.06
C GLN A 358 5.56 8.14 3.61
N GLY A 359 4.96 6.97 3.37
CA GLY A 359 4.71 6.48 2.01
C GLY A 359 5.97 6.20 1.19
N ARG A 360 7.14 6.18 1.82
CA ARG A 360 8.37 5.68 1.19
C ARG A 360 8.37 4.17 1.31
N TYR A 361 8.66 3.49 0.21
CA TYR A 361 9.10 2.09 0.23
C TYR A 361 10.49 2.05 0.86
N VAL A 362 10.55 2.13 2.19
CA VAL A 362 11.78 1.91 2.96
C VAL A 362 12.20 0.46 2.76
N ASP A 363 13.51 0.25 2.73
CA ASP A 363 14.14 -1.05 2.50
C ASP A 363 13.84 -2.06 3.63
N ALA A 364 12.63 -2.62 3.58
CA ALA A 364 12.24 -3.75 4.42
C ALA A 364 12.91 -5.05 3.96
N LEU A 365 13.55 -5.09 2.78
CA LEU A 365 14.34 -6.25 2.37
C LEU A 365 15.64 -6.31 3.18
N GLY A 366 16.35 -5.19 3.30
CA GLY A 366 17.50 -5.03 4.19
C GLY A 366 17.14 -5.40 5.64
N LYS A 367 16.09 -4.78 6.20
CA LYS A 367 15.65 -5.09 7.58
C LYS A 367 15.19 -6.55 7.78
N LEU A 368 14.56 -7.18 6.80
CA LEU A 368 14.14 -8.59 6.91
C LEU A 368 15.34 -9.52 6.76
N ASN A 369 16.32 -9.18 5.91
CA ASN A 369 17.60 -9.89 5.81
C ASN A 369 18.41 -9.78 7.12
N ASP A 370 18.38 -8.64 7.80
CA ASP A 370 18.98 -8.46 9.13
C ASP A 370 18.30 -9.34 10.19
N LEU A 371 16.96 -9.43 10.16
CA LEU A 371 16.16 -10.31 11.04
C LEU A 371 16.38 -11.81 10.76
N ARG A 372 16.56 -12.19 9.49
CA ARG A 372 16.93 -13.55 9.06
C ARG A 372 18.33 -13.91 9.53
N SER A 373 19.30 -13.02 9.32
CA SER A 373 20.71 -13.23 9.67
C SER A 373 20.97 -13.27 11.18
N SER A 374 20.06 -12.71 11.99
CA SER A 374 20.10 -12.77 13.45
C SER A 374 19.36 -13.98 14.05
N GLY A 375 18.72 -14.83 13.22
CA GLY A 375 17.98 -16.02 13.67
C GLY A 375 16.69 -15.72 14.45
N VAL A 376 16.31 -14.45 14.58
CA VAL A 376 15.16 -13.98 15.37
C VAL A 376 13.83 -14.35 14.70
N MET A 377 13.81 -14.50 13.37
CA MET A 377 12.62 -14.73 12.56
C MET A 377 12.81 -15.93 11.62
N PRO A 378 12.32 -17.13 11.96
CA PRO A 378 12.36 -18.27 11.06
C PRO A 378 11.35 -18.13 9.90
N PRO A 379 11.67 -18.65 8.70
CA PRO A 379 10.75 -18.71 7.56
C PRO A 379 9.38 -19.37 7.88
N PRO A 380 8.29 -18.99 7.19
CA PRO A 380 6.96 -19.61 7.40
C PRO A 380 6.95 -21.13 7.23
N ALA A 381 7.74 -21.66 6.29
CA ALA A 381 7.85 -23.10 6.07
C ALA A 381 8.60 -23.83 7.21
N ASP A 382 9.61 -23.20 7.82
CA ASP A 382 10.33 -23.75 8.98
C ASP A 382 9.41 -23.77 10.21
N LEU A 383 8.55 -22.76 10.38
CA LEU A 383 7.53 -22.74 11.44
C LEU A 383 6.51 -23.87 11.29
N TYR A 384 6.02 -24.12 10.07
CA TYR A 384 5.14 -25.25 9.79
C TYR A 384 5.82 -26.59 10.13
N CYS A 385 7.07 -26.79 9.69
CA CYS A 385 7.81 -28.02 10.02
C CYS A 385 8.03 -28.19 11.53
N ALA A 386 8.16 -27.08 12.28
CA ALA A 386 8.26 -27.07 13.73
C ALA A 386 6.89 -27.17 14.47
N GLY A 387 5.77 -27.31 13.75
CA GLY A 387 4.42 -27.34 14.34
C GLY A 387 4.00 -26.04 15.02
N LYS A 388 4.60 -24.91 14.62
CA LYS A 388 4.36 -23.58 15.22
C LYS A 388 3.35 -22.78 14.39
N PRO A 389 2.50 -21.95 15.01
CA PRO A 389 1.57 -21.09 14.29
C PRO A 389 2.33 -20.05 13.44
N PRO A 390 1.75 -19.61 12.30
CA PRO A 390 2.38 -18.61 11.44
C PRO A 390 2.49 -17.25 12.15
N VAL A 391 3.63 -16.57 11.99
CA VAL A 391 3.86 -15.28 12.66
C VAL A 391 2.87 -14.22 12.18
N ASN A 392 2.32 -13.49 13.15
CA ASN A 392 1.50 -12.32 12.90
C ASN A 392 2.37 -11.06 12.93
N TRP A 393 2.71 -10.55 11.74
CA TRP A 393 3.66 -9.44 11.52
C TRP A 393 3.20 -8.07 12.06
N TYR A 394 2.04 -7.99 12.70
CA TYR A 394 1.39 -6.74 13.10
C TYR A 394 1.29 -6.59 14.61
N GLY A 395 2.35 -6.03 15.22
CA GLY A 395 2.34 -5.61 16.62
C GLY A 395 3.17 -4.35 16.81
N ASN A 396 2.54 -3.25 17.23
CA ASN A 396 3.29 -2.11 17.72
C ASN A 396 3.87 -2.45 19.10
N ALA A 397 5.19 -2.38 19.23
CA ALA A 397 5.80 -2.22 20.54
C ALA A 397 5.20 -0.95 21.20
N PRO A 398 4.76 -1.01 22.48
CA PRO A 398 4.29 0.18 23.16
C PRO A 398 5.47 1.16 23.26
N ARG A 399 5.33 2.36 22.67
CA ARG A 399 6.29 3.43 22.93
C ARG A 399 6.29 3.71 24.42
N THR A 400 7.47 3.66 25.04
CA THR A 400 7.73 4.12 26.40
C THR A 400 8.20 5.57 26.31
N VAL A 401 7.61 6.45 27.11
CA VAL A 401 8.15 7.78 27.38
C VAL A 401 9.05 7.72 28.61
N ASP A 402 9.89 8.72 28.81
CA ASP A 402 10.63 8.87 30.06
C ASP A 402 9.67 9.05 31.25
N GLU A 403 9.86 8.29 32.33
CA GLU A 403 8.92 8.28 33.45
C GLU A 403 9.02 9.53 34.34
N GLU A 404 10.20 10.13 34.47
CA GLU A 404 10.37 11.33 35.28
C GLU A 404 9.70 12.52 34.59
N CYS A 405 9.91 12.65 33.27
CA CYS A 405 9.23 13.63 32.44
C CYS A 405 7.72 13.38 32.39
N TYR A 406 7.26 12.12 32.25
CA TYR A 406 5.83 11.80 32.31
C TYR A 406 5.19 12.28 33.62
N LYS A 407 5.82 12.00 34.77
CA LYS A 407 5.30 12.41 36.08
C LYS A 407 5.20 13.93 36.24
N LYS A 408 6.11 14.69 35.62
CA LYS A 408 6.05 16.16 35.58
C LYS A 408 4.86 16.66 34.74
N VAL A 409 4.58 16.02 33.59
CA VAL A 409 3.40 16.33 32.76
C VAL A 409 2.09 15.97 33.46
N GLU A 410 2.01 14.79 34.08
CA GLU A 410 0.85 14.33 34.86
C GLU A 410 0.54 15.31 36.00
N ALA A 411 1.53 15.62 36.85
CA ALA A 411 1.37 16.58 37.94
C ALA A 411 0.98 17.99 37.46
N TYR A 412 1.45 18.41 36.27
CA TYR A 412 1.06 19.68 35.67
C TYR A 412 -0.42 19.72 35.27
N LEU A 413 -0.90 18.67 34.58
CA LEU A 413 -2.30 18.54 34.14
C LEU A 413 -3.25 18.53 35.33
N ASP A 414 -2.95 17.73 36.36
CA ASP A 414 -3.73 17.62 37.60
C ASP A 414 -3.78 18.95 38.37
N ARG A 415 -2.63 19.60 38.54
CA ARG A 415 -2.51 20.91 39.21
C ARG A 415 -3.29 22.01 38.50
N LYS A 416 -3.23 22.04 37.16
CA LYS A 416 -3.89 23.05 36.33
C LYS A 416 -5.37 22.72 36.04
N LYS A 417 -5.80 21.47 36.28
CA LYS A 417 -7.13 20.93 35.99
C LYS A 417 -7.55 21.13 34.53
N ILE A 418 -6.63 20.84 33.62
CA ILE A 418 -6.84 20.95 32.16
C ILE A 418 -6.70 19.59 31.47
N THR A 419 -7.41 19.41 30.36
CA THR A 419 -7.31 18.20 29.54
C THR A 419 -6.03 18.20 28.69
N PRO A 420 -5.56 17.03 28.22
CA PRO A 420 -4.46 16.94 27.26
C PRO A 420 -4.67 17.83 26.02
N LYS A 421 -5.91 17.89 25.49
CA LYS A 421 -6.27 18.75 24.37
C LYS A 421 -6.09 20.25 24.67
N GLN A 422 -6.46 20.70 25.88
CA GLN A 422 -6.26 22.07 26.33
C GLN A 422 -4.78 22.41 26.57
N ALA A 423 -4.00 21.46 27.09
CA ALA A 423 -2.56 21.61 27.25
C ALA A 423 -1.86 21.73 25.88
N TRP A 424 -2.24 20.92 24.90
CA TRP A 424 -1.72 21.03 23.52
C TRP A 424 -2.07 22.36 22.84
N LEU A 425 -3.32 22.81 22.95
CA LEU A 425 -3.75 24.14 22.47
C LEU A 425 -2.97 25.29 23.14
N ARG A 426 -2.31 25.03 24.27
CA ARG A 426 -1.43 25.94 24.99
C ARG A 426 -0.01 25.35 25.10
N LYS A 427 0.51 24.71 24.05
CA LYS A 427 1.81 24.01 24.10
C LYS A 427 2.97 24.88 24.61
N TYR A 428 3.09 26.12 24.13
CA TYR A 428 4.16 27.04 24.55
C TYR A 428 4.08 27.39 26.06
N PRO A 429 2.92 27.86 26.61
CA PRO A 429 2.75 27.96 28.06
C PRO A 429 2.98 26.64 28.80
N THR A 430 2.48 25.51 28.28
CA THR A 430 2.57 24.22 28.97
C THR A 430 4.02 23.78 29.17
N VAL A 431 4.85 23.82 28.12
CA VAL A 431 6.28 23.49 28.21
C VAL A 431 6.99 24.46 29.18
N SER A 432 6.74 25.77 29.03
CA SER A 432 7.36 26.81 29.87
C SER A 432 6.99 26.71 31.36
N GLU A 433 5.72 26.40 31.68
CA GLU A 433 5.23 26.26 33.06
C GLU A 433 5.54 24.89 33.71
N ILE A 434 5.95 23.89 32.91
CA ILE A 434 6.57 22.66 33.41
C ILE A 434 8.04 22.92 33.74
N GLY A 435 8.74 23.68 32.88
CA GLY A 435 10.08 24.20 33.16
C GLY A 435 11.22 23.16 33.08
N ASP A 436 10.97 22.02 32.44
CA ASP A 436 11.96 20.94 32.27
C ASP A 436 12.50 20.92 30.84
N SER A 437 13.84 20.90 30.68
CA SER A 437 14.49 20.95 29.37
C SER A 437 14.37 19.66 28.55
N ALA A 438 14.01 18.53 29.16
CA ALA A 438 13.75 17.28 28.45
C ALA A 438 12.32 17.23 27.86
N ILE A 439 11.43 18.12 28.28
CA ILE A 439 10.07 18.25 27.72
C ILE A 439 10.07 19.43 26.75
N THR A 440 9.83 19.15 25.47
CA THR A 440 9.86 20.12 24.38
C THR A 440 8.51 20.16 23.67
N GLU A 441 8.29 21.16 22.82
CA GLU A 441 7.08 21.24 22.00
C GLU A 441 6.91 20.02 21.08
N ASP A 442 8.03 19.47 20.59
CA ASP A 442 8.05 18.35 19.65
C ASP A 442 7.71 17.01 20.31
N ASN A 443 8.05 16.84 21.60
CA ASN A 443 7.80 15.60 22.34
C ASN A 443 6.59 15.64 23.30
N LEU A 444 6.07 16.83 23.62
CA LEU A 444 4.91 17.02 24.50
C LEU A 444 3.72 16.13 24.11
N ALA A 445 3.43 16.00 22.83
CA ALA A 445 2.34 15.15 22.33
C ALA A 445 2.45 13.69 22.81
N GLY A 446 3.67 13.14 22.88
CA GLY A 446 3.91 11.78 23.36
C GLY A 446 3.54 11.60 24.84
N PHE A 447 3.93 12.56 25.69
CA PHE A 447 3.55 12.54 27.12
C PHE A 447 2.04 12.76 27.33
N LEU A 448 1.42 13.61 26.50
CA LEU A 448 -0.02 13.84 26.55
C LEU A 448 -0.83 12.59 26.11
N HIS A 449 -0.37 11.85 25.09
CA HIS A 449 -0.95 10.54 24.73
C HIS A 449 -0.71 9.50 25.84
N GLU A 450 0.46 9.49 26.47
CA GLU A 450 0.75 8.61 27.60
C GLU A 450 -0.24 8.82 28.75
N TYR A 451 -0.53 10.07 29.09
CA TYR A 451 -1.52 10.42 30.11
C TYR A 451 -2.90 9.86 29.75
N MET A 452 -3.33 10.04 28.48
CA MET A 452 -4.59 9.48 28.02
C MET A 452 -4.65 7.95 28.11
N TYR A 453 -3.55 7.25 27.85
CA TYR A 453 -3.48 5.79 28.00
C TYR A 453 -3.57 5.34 29.47
N ARG A 454 -2.89 6.03 30.39
CA ARG A 454 -2.89 5.65 31.82
C ARG A 454 -4.17 6.01 32.56
N HIS A 455 -4.83 7.10 32.15
CA HIS A 455 -6.11 7.55 32.70
C HIS A 455 -7.32 6.98 31.97
N GLY A 456 -7.13 5.93 31.15
CA GLY A 456 -8.22 5.21 30.48
C GLY A 456 -9.00 6.02 29.44
N GLN A 457 -8.46 7.16 28.99
CA GLN A 457 -9.08 8.03 27.99
C GLN A 457 -8.84 7.56 26.55
N LEU A 458 -7.79 6.75 26.32
CA LEU A 458 -7.53 6.06 25.07
C LEU A 458 -7.10 4.62 25.36
N ARG A 459 -7.47 3.67 24.49
CA ARG A 459 -7.00 2.29 24.60
C ARG A 459 -5.56 2.16 24.07
N ARG A 460 -4.59 1.78 24.91
CA ARG A 460 -3.17 1.70 24.51
C ARG A 460 -2.92 0.67 23.39
N LYS A 461 -3.34 -0.58 23.59
CA LYS A 461 -3.17 -1.67 22.61
C LYS A 461 -4.29 -1.63 21.58
N ARG A 462 -3.94 -1.65 20.28
CA ARG A 462 -4.89 -1.94 19.18
C ARG A 462 -5.46 -3.35 19.36
N ASP A 463 -6.65 -3.59 18.80
CA ASP A 463 -7.17 -4.95 18.69
C ASP A 463 -6.18 -5.84 17.92
N PRO A 464 -6.01 -7.11 18.33
CA PRO A 464 -5.10 -8.02 17.66
C PRO A 464 -5.54 -8.24 16.21
N PHE A 465 -4.54 -8.41 15.33
CA PHE A 465 -4.82 -8.88 13.99
C PHE A 465 -5.20 -10.37 14.08
N PRO A 466 -6.26 -10.83 13.40
CA PRO A 466 -6.58 -12.25 13.33
C PRO A 466 -5.50 -13.02 12.58
N THR A 467 -5.46 -14.32 12.85
CA THR A 467 -4.77 -15.32 12.03
C THR A 467 -5.31 -15.34 10.59
N PRO A 468 -4.57 -15.92 9.63
CA PRO A 468 -5.07 -16.11 8.27
C PRO A 468 -6.41 -16.86 8.22
N VAL A 469 -6.56 -17.91 9.05
CA VAL A 469 -7.76 -18.75 9.15
C VAL A 469 -8.96 -17.95 9.65
N GLU A 470 -8.84 -17.25 10.78
CA GLU A 470 -9.94 -16.45 11.34
C GLU A 470 -10.44 -15.37 10.36
N PHE A 471 -9.53 -14.72 9.63
CA PHE A 471 -9.91 -13.67 8.67
C PHE A 471 -10.45 -14.24 7.35
N PHE A 472 -9.95 -15.39 6.91
CA PHE A 472 -10.54 -16.14 5.80
C PHE A 472 -12.00 -16.51 6.14
N SER A 473 -12.23 -17.13 7.30
CA SER A 473 -13.56 -17.52 7.76
C SER A 473 -14.48 -16.30 7.93
N TYR A 474 -13.96 -15.17 8.43
CA TYR A 474 -14.69 -13.91 8.47
C TYR A 474 -15.13 -13.43 7.07
N LEU A 475 -14.23 -13.45 6.07
CA LEU A 475 -14.57 -13.04 4.71
C LEU A 475 -15.60 -13.98 4.07
N VAL A 476 -15.49 -15.29 4.30
CA VAL A 476 -16.45 -16.30 3.80
C VAL A 476 -17.81 -16.11 4.48
N ASP A 477 -17.88 -15.99 5.81
CA ASP A 477 -19.11 -15.72 6.54
C ASP A 477 -19.82 -14.46 6.02
N LYS A 478 -19.10 -13.34 5.90
CA LYS A 478 -19.69 -12.12 5.32
C LYS A 478 -20.09 -12.33 3.86
N TYR A 479 -19.37 -13.12 3.06
CA TYR A 479 -19.71 -13.36 1.66
C TYR A 479 -21.02 -14.15 1.51
N GLU A 480 -21.18 -15.23 2.28
CA GLU A 480 -22.37 -16.09 2.25
C GLU A 480 -23.59 -15.38 2.87
N HIS A 481 -23.44 -14.80 4.05
CA HIS A 481 -24.55 -14.26 4.84
C HIS A 481 -24.88 -12.77 4.59
N CYS A 482 -24.09 -12.05 3.77
CA CYS A 482 -24.40 -10.64 3.41
C CYS A 482 -25.82 -10.48 2.86
N GLY A 483 -26.33 -11.50 2.15
CA GLY A 483 -27.68 -11.50 1.60
C GLY A 483 -28.82 -11.39 2.62
N ASP A 484 -28.56 -11.74 3.88
CA ASP A 484 -29.54 -11.72 4.98
C ASP A 484 -29.45 -10.44 5.82
N LEU A 485 -28.32 -9.75 5.74
CA LEU A 485 -28.12 -8.45 6.40
C LEU A 485 -29.07 -7.38 5.85
N ARG A 486 -29.48 -6.46 6.72
CA ARG A 486 -30.34 -5.32 6.41
C ARG A 486 -29.75 -4.03 6.96
N ASP A 487 -29.81 -2.96 6.17
CA ASP A 487 -29.48 -1.63 6.66
C ASP A 487 -30.58 -1.06 7.58
N VAL A 488 -30.33 0.12 8.18
CA VAL A 488 -31.33 0.81 9.03
C VAL A 488 -32.61 1.21 8.28
N ASP A 489 -32.57 1.30 6.95
CA ASP A 489 -33.74 1.52 6.09
C ASP A 489 -34.46 0.20 5.71
N ARG A 490 -34.01 -0.94 6.25
CA ARG A 490 -34.45 -2.32 5.94
C ARG A 490 -34.18 -2.78 4.51
N LYS A 491 -33.29 -2.12 3.77
CA LYS A 491 -32.84 -2.57 2.44
C LYS A 491 -31.87 -3.73 2.61
N ARG A 492 -31.84 -4.61 1.61
CA ARG A 492 -30.85 -5.70 1.54
C ARG A 492 -29.46 -5.11 1.35
N VAL A 493 -28.50 -5.57 2.15
CA VAL A 493 -27.08 -5.22 1.99
C VAL A 493 -26.53 -6.03 0.81
N GLU A 494 -25.63 -5.45 0.02
CA GLU A 494 -25.03 -6.12 -1.14
C GLU A 494 -23.55 -6.39 -0.92
N TRP A 495 -23.09 -7.57 -1.32
CA TRP A 495 -21.67 -7.87 -1.38
C TRP A 495 -21.04 -7.00 -2.47
N THR A 496 -20.05 -6.21 -2.08
CA THR A 496 -19.34 -5.26 -2.96
C THR A 496 -17.92 -5.71 -3.29
N GLY A 497 -17.47 -6.81 -2.70
CA GLY A 497 -16.19 -7.46 -2.95
C GLY A 497 -16.14 -8.23 -4.26
N VAL A 498 -14.99 -8.86 -4.50
CA VAL A 498 -14.83 -9.86 -5.57
C VAL A 498 -15.52 -11.17 -5.20
N SER A 499 -15.73 -12.07 -6.16
CA SER A 499 -16.25 -13.41 -5.87
C SER A 499 -15.17 -14.23 -5.18
N LEU A 500 -15.42 -14.70 -3.96
CA LEU A 500 -14.43 -15.52 -3.24
C LEU A 500 -14.21 -16.92 -3.89
N GLU A 501 -15.17 -17.38 -4.69
CA GLU A 501 -15.12 -18.66 -5.43
C GLU A 501 -14.62 -18.48 -6.87
N GLY A 502 -15.14 -17.46 -7.57
CA GLY A 502 -15.00 -17.34 -9.03
C GLY A 502 -13.90 -16.37 -9.51
N THR A 503 -13.22 -15.69 -8.58
CA THR A 503 -12.11 -14.77 -8.90
C THR A 503 -10.77 -15.51 -8.83
N PRO A 504 -9.89 -15.35 -9.85
CA PRO A 504 -8.53 -15.88 -9.79
C PRO A 504 -7.73 -15.33 -8.60
N TRP A 505 -6.98 -16.18 -7.93
CA TRP A 505 -6.16 -15.82 -6.77
C TRP A 505 -5.16 -14.67 -6.99
N PRO A 506 -4.56 -14.46 -8.18
CA PRO A 506 -3.66 -13.32 -8.39
C PRO A 506 -4.40 -11.97 -8.28
N ALA A 507 -5.71 -11.95 -8.53
CA ALA A 507 -6.55 -10.78 -8.32
C ALA A 507 -7.00 -10.61 -6.86
N MET A 508 -6.90 -11.66 -6.03
CA MET A 508 -7.33 -11.67 -4.61
C MET A 508 -6.19 -11.52 -3.60
N MET A 509 -4.91 -11.65 -3.99
CA MET A 509 -3.75 -11.65 -3.08
C MET A 509 -3.80 -10.61 -1.96
N ALA A 510 -4.26 -9.39 -2.24
CA ALA A 510 -4.34 -8.32 -1.23
C ALA A 510 -5.30 -8.59 -0.06
N LEU A 511 -6.24 -9.53 -0.20
CA LEU A 511 -7.15 -9.97 0.89
C LEU A 511 -6.46 -10.83 1.94
N SER A 512 -5.30 -11.42 1.63
CA SER A 512 -4.47 -12.14 2.61
C SER A 512 -3.96 -11.25 3.75
N GLU A 513 -4.04 -9.94 3.58
CA GLU A 513 -3.63 -8.94 4.56
C GLU A 513 -4.72 -8.76 5.64
N THR A 514 -4.52 -9.39 6.81
CA THR A 514 -5.55 -9.41 7.86
C THR A 514 -5.83 -8.02 8.43
N ARG A 515 -7.02 -7.86 9.01
CA ARG A 515 -7.44 -6.66 9.75
C ARG A 515 -8.14 -7.07 11.05
N PRO A 516 -7.97 -6.34 12.16
CA PRO A 516 -8.67 -6.65 13.41
C PRO A 516 -10.18 -6.75 13.19
N LEU A 517 -10.78 -7.90 13.52
CA LEU A 517 -12.17 -8.21 13.12
C LEU A 517 -13.18 -7.17 13.60
N ARG A 518 -12.98 -6.65 14.82
CA ARG A 518 -13.82 -5.58 15.40
C ARG A 518 -13.79 -4.28 14.58
N GLU A 519 -12.64 -3.94 13.98
CA GLU A 519 -12.53 -2.80 13.07
C GLU A 519 -13.25 -3.08 11.73
N CYS A 520 -13.22 -4.33 11.24
CA CYS A 520 -13.97 -4.75 10.07
C CYS A 520 -15.48 -4.69 10.31
N ASP A 521 -15.96 -5.19 11.45
CA ASP A 521 -17.38 -5.10 11.80
C ASP A 521 -17.84 -3.64 11.91
N SER A 522 -17.03 -2.73 12.46
CA SER A 522 -17.37 -1.28 12.44
C SER A 522 -17.49 -0.68 11.03
N VAL A 523 -16.76 -1.21 10.03
CA VAL A 523 -16.96 -0.84 8.62
C VAL A 523 -18.33 -1.32 8.12
N TRP A 524 -18.76 -2.54 8.49
CA TRP A 524 -20.09 -3.07 8.16
C TRP A 524 -21.21 -2.34 8.90
N GLU A 525 -21.06 -2.02 10.19
CA GLU A 525 -22.00 -1.21 10.97
C GLU A 525 -22.24 0.15 10.32
N ARG A 526 -21.17 0.82 9.82
CA ARG A 526 -21.30 2.05 9.03
C ARG A 526 -21.99 1.84 7.69
N TYR A 527 -21.64 0.78 6.96
CA TYR A 527 -22.27 0.48 5.66
C TYR A 527 -23.78 0.22 5.83
N MET A 528 -24.19 -0.42 6.93
CA MET A 528 -25.59 -0.64 7.31
C MET A 528 -26.28 0.59 7.94
N GLY A 529 -25.57 1.71 8.13
CA GLY A 529 -26.13 2.95 8.72
C GLY A 529 -26.35 2.90 10.24
N GLN A 530 -25.74 1.94 10.95
CA GLN A 530 -25.87 1.81 12.41
C GLN A 530 -25.03 2.86 13.16
N ARG A 531 -23.96 3.38 12.53
CA ARG A 531 -23.09 4.46 13.04
C ARG A 531 -23.32 5.81 12.32
N GLY A 532 -24.55 6.12 11.91
CA GLY A 532 -24.93 7.37 11.23
C GLY A 532 -25.55 7.14 9.84
N PRO A 533 -25.67 8.16 8.98
CA PRO A 533 -26.31 8.00 7.67
C PRO A 533 -25.71 6.85 6.86
N THR A 534 -26.56 6.00 6.26
CA THR A 534 -26.17 4.85 5.43
C THR A 534 -25.29 5.29 4.26
N ARG A 535 -23.98 5.26 4.47
CA ARG A 535 -22.97 5.61 3.48
C ARG A 535 -21.67 4.86 3.75
N LEU A 536 -20.96 4.52 2.69
CA LEU A 536 -19.65 3.90 2.80
C LEU A 536 -18.59 4.97 3.11
N TRP A 537 -18.00 4.90 4.30
CA TRP A 537 -16.92 5.80 4.71
C TRP A 537 -15.57 5.25 4.21
N LEU A 538 -15.25 5.54 2.95
CA LEU A 538 -13.92 5.28 2.39
C LEU A 538 -12.89 6.31 2.85
N TYR A 539 -13.32 7.51 3.24
CA TYR A 539 -12.44 8.61 3.62
C TYR A 539 -12.93 9.29 4.90
N GLY A 540 -11.99 9.74 5.73
CA GLY A 540 -12.24 10.62 6.87
C GLY A 540 -12.21 12.10 6.46
N PRO A 541 -12.18 13.03 7.44
CA PRO A 541 -11.98 14.43 7.17
C PRO A 541 -10.54 14.68 6.68
N TYR A 542 -10.41 15.41 5.57
CA TYR A 542 -9.10 15.85 5.08
C TYR A 542 -8.58 16.98 5.97
N ARG A 543 -7.39 16.82 6.54
CA ARG A 543 -6.75 17.77 7.47
C ARG A 543 -5.24 17.74 7.29
N ALA A 544 -4.61 18.89 7.11
CA ALA A 544 -3.17 19.05 7.09
C ALA A 544 -2.64 19.44 8.47
N ASP A 545 -1.34 19.25 8.71
CA ASP A 545 -0.72 19.56 10.01
C ASP A 545 -0.63 21.07 10.30
N ASP A 546 -0.80 21.91 9.26
CA ASP A 546 -0.84 23.37 9.31
C ASP A 546 -2.26 23.96 9.24
N ASP A 547 -3.31 23.11 9.22
CA ASP A 547 -4.69 23.58 9.34
C ASP A 547 -4.97 24.16 10.73
N LYS A 548 -6.02 25.00 10.84
CA LYS A 548 -6.53 25.51 12.14
C LYS A 548 -6.96 24.40 13.09
N GLU A 549 -7.36 23.25 12.54
CA GLU A 549 -7.77 22.06 13.28
C GLU A 549 -6.99 20.85 12.74
N PRO A 550 -5.69 20.70 13.09
CA PRO A 550 -4.84 19.66 12.54
C PRO A 550 -5.16 18.28 13.16
N PRO A 551 -4.76 17.15 12.53
CA PRO A 551 -5.11 15.81 13.02
C PRO A 551 -4.71 15.57 14.49
N ILE A 552 -3.56 16.10 14.90
CA ILE A 552 -3.05 16.01 16.28
C ILE A 552 -4.03 16.58 17.31
N LEU A 553 -4.82 17.61 16.98
CA LEU A 553 -5.81 18.21 17.88
C LEU A 553 -6.96 17.24 18.20
N PHE A 554 -7.37 16.42 17.23
CA PHE A 554 -8.41 15.39 17.40
C PHE A 554 -7.86 14.11 18.03
N SER A 555 -6.54 13.89 17.95
CA SER A 555 -5.89 12.78 18.64
C SER A 555 -6.03 12.84 20.16
N PHE A 556 -6.29 14.03 20.72
CA PHE A 556 -6.55 14.25 22.14
C PHE A 556 -8.05 14.22 22.53
N ASP A 557 -8.96 13.85 21.62
CA ASP A 557 -10.34 13.55 21.99
C ASP A 557 -10.42 12.15 22.63
N PRO A 558 -10.97 12.01 23.85
CA PRO A 558 -11.09 10.70 24.51
C PRO A 558 -11.93 9.70 23.72
N ASP A 559 -11.45 8.47 23.66
CA ASP A 559 -12.10 7.30 23.08
C ASP A 559 -11.56 6.04 23.79
N PRO A 560 -12.23 5.58 24.87
CA PRO A 560 -11.80 4.39 25.61
C PRO A 560 -12.07 3.09 24.84
N GLU A 561 -12.91 3.11 23.79
CA GLU A 561 -13.27 1.93 23.02
C GLU A 561 -12.14 1.54 22.04
N TRP A 562 -11.48 2.53 21.44
CA TRP A 562 -10.53 2.32 20.35
C TRP A 562 -9.11 2.79 20.65
N SER A 563 -8.15 2.03 20.13
CA SER A 563 -6.76 2.49 20.12
C SER A 563 -6.56 3.52 19.02
N ARG A 564 -5.69 4.50 19.27
CA ARG A 564 -5.29 5.53 18.30
C ARG A 564 -4.90 4.95 16.94
N GLU A 565 -4.36 3.73 16.91
CA GLU A 565 -3.93 3.09 15.67
C GLU A 565 -5.03 2.35 14.89
N SER A 566 -6.24 2.26 15.43
CA SER A 566 -7.40 1.67 14.76
C SER A 566 -7.91 2.50 13.57
N ASN A 567 -8.70 1.86 12.71
CA ASN A 567 -9.41 2.51 11.63
C ASN A 567 -10.41 3.58 12.13
N GLU A 568 -11.06 3.35 13.27
CA GLU A 568 -12.02 4.27 13.90
C GLU A 568 -11.36 5.58 14.29
N ARG A 569 -10.21 5.48 14.96
CA ARG A 569 -9.43 6.66 15.36
C ARG A 569 -8.86 7.41 14.17
N LYS A 570 -8.41 6.71 13.12
CA LYS A 570 -8.00 7.36 11.86
C LYS A 570 -9.16 8.09 11.17
N LEU A 571 -10.36 7.52 11.19
CA LEU A 571 -11.59 8.16 10.68
C LEU A 571 -11.99 9.41 11.48
N HIS A 572 -11.79 9.43 12.80
CA HIS A 572 -12.04 10.61 13.64
C HIS A 572 -10.94 11.68 13.52
N GLU A 573 -9.66 11.27 13.61
CA GLU A 573 -8.49 12.17 13.58
C GLU A 573 -8.29 12.81 12.20
N GLY A 574 -8.63 12.09 11.13
CA GLY A 574 -8.44 12.57 9.76
C GLY A 574 -6.97 12.69 9.38
N GLY A 575 -6.71 13.39 8.28
CA GLY A 575 -5.35 13.60 7.79
C GLY A 575 -5.30 13.88 6.29
N VAL A 576 -4.10 13.88 5.74
CA VAL A 576 -3.87 14.01 4.29
C VAL A 576 -4.01 12.66 3.58
N CYS A 577 -3.68 12.63 2.28
CA CYS A 577 -3.76 11.49 1.38
C CYS A 577 -3.28 10.14 1.96
N GLY A 578 -2.17 10.12 2.70
CA GLY A 578 -1.67 8.92 3.38
C GLY A 578 -2.66 8.32 4.39
N THR A 579 -3.28 9.13 5.24
CA THR A 579 -4.31 8.65 6.19
C THR A 579 -5.57 8.22 5.43
N MET A 580 -5.96 8.97 4.40
CA MET A 580 -7.13 8.66 3.57
C MET A 580 -6.98 7.33 2.82
N SER A 581 -5.78 7.01 2.32
CA SER A 581 -5.52 5.73 1.65
C SER A 581 -5.57 4.55 2.62
N LEU A 582 -5.08 4.71 3.86
CA LEU A 582 -5.17 3.70 4.90
C LEU A 582 -6.62 3.41 5.33
N ILE A 583 -7.42 4.46 5.58
CA ILE A 583 -8.85 4.33 5.90
C ILE A 583 -9.57 3.55 4.80
N SER A 584 -9.39 3.99 3.56
CA SER A 584 -10.04 3.36 2.40
C SER A 584 -9.59 1.91 2.24
N ARG A 585 -8.28 1.62 2.27
CA ARG A 585 -7.73 0.25 2.21
C ARG A 585 -8.37 -0.69 3.24
N ASN A 586 -8.49 -0.25 4.50
CA ASN A 586 -9.15 -1.01 5.56
C ASN A 586 -10.64 -1.25 5.24
N SER A 587 -11.36 -0.19 4.84
CA SER A 587 -12.77 -0.26 4.45
C SER A 587 -13.04 -1.06 3.17
N GLN A 588 -12.05 -1.27 2.31
CA GLN A 588 -12.12 -2.11 1.10
C GLN A 588 -11.86 -3.59 1.46
N ILE A 589 -10.76 -3.89 2.16
CA ILE A 589 -10.39 -5.24 2.61
C ILE A 589 -11.50 -5.87 3.47
N ALA A 590 -12.08 -5.12 4.41
CA ALA A 590 -13.16 -5.57 5.30
C ALA A 590 -14.44 -6.06 4.56
N ARG A 591 -14.60 -5.67 3.28
CA ARG A 591 -15.73 -6.04 2.40
C ARG A 591 -15.30 -6.93 1.23
N GLY A 592 -14.14 -7.58 1.32
CA GLY A 592 -13.63 -8.47 0.27
C GLY A 592 -13.26 -7.76 -1.04
N ILE A 593 -12.91 -6.47 -1.00
CA ILE A 593 -12.30 -5.77 -2.14
C ILE A 593 -10.78 -5.80 -1.96
N PRO A 594 -10.02 -6.54 -2.80
CA PRO A 594 -8.57 -6.61 -2.73
C PRO A 594 -7.96 -5.21 -2.88
N ALA A 595 -7.34 -4.69 -1.81
CA ALA A 595 -6.81 -3.34 -1.77
C ALA A 595 -5.36 -3.29 -1.27
N ALA A 596 -4.47 -2.80 -2.13
CA ALA A 596 -3.05 -2.63 -1.85
C ALA A 596 -2.70 -1.14 -1.62
N PRO A 597 -1.66 -0.84 -0.82
CA PRO A 597 -1.14 0.52 -0.71
C PRO A 597 -0.48 0.94 -2.03
N ALA A 598 -0.53 2.24 -2.32
CA ALA A 598 0.18 2.83 -3.44
C ALA A 598 0.71 4.22 -3.07
N GLY A 599 1.61 4.76 -3.88
CA GLY A 599 2.14 6.11 -3.67
C GLY A 599 2.70 6.72 -4.94
N GLN A 600 2.85 8.04 -4.88
CA GLN A 600 3.58 8.90 -5.80
C GLN A 600 4.49 9.81 -4.95
N PRO A 601 5.52 10.48 -5.51
CA PRO A 601 6.37 11.39 -4.73
C PRO A 601 5.55 12.45 -3.98
N GLY A 602 5.58 12.39 -2.64
CA GLY A 602 4.83 13.30 -1.77
C GLY A 602 3.32 13.02 -1.62
N HIS A 603 2.80 11.92 -2.16
CA HIS A 603 1.36 11.65 -2.20
C HIS A 603 1.02 10.15 -1.99
N GLY A 604 0.13 9.86 -1.03
CA GLY A 604 -0.27 8.50 -0.67
C GLY A 604 -1.59 8.08 -1.30
N ASN A 605 -1.59 6.94 -1.99
CA ASN A 605 -2.73 6.42 -2.76
C ASN A 605 -3.06 4.96 -2.40
N LEU A 606 -4.04 4.38 -3.08
CA LEU A 606 -4.39 2.97 -2.97
C LEU A 606 -4.70 2.39 -4.35
N MET A 607 -4.47 1.08 -4.49
CA MET A 607 -4.89 0.31 -5.65
C MET A 607 -5.95 -0.70 -5.21
N THR A 608 -7.04 -0.80 -5.96
CA THR A 608 -8.01 -1.89 -5.80
C THR A 608 -8.09 -2.72 -7.07
N THR A 609 -8.01 -4.04 -6.90
CA THR A 609 -8.30 -4.99 -7.97
C THR A 609 -9.77 -5.35 -7.92
N HIS A 610 -10.45 -5.25 -9.05
CA HIS A 610 -11.87 -5.57 -9.18
C HIS A 610 -12.03 -6.74 -10.15
N PHE A 611 -12.97 -7.62 -9.84
CA PHE A 611 -13.32 -8.76 -10.68
C PHE A 611 -14.83 -8.97 -10.67
N THR A 612 -15.46 -8.86 -11.84
CA THR A 612 -16.92 -9.05 -12.01
C THR A 612 -17.20 -9.77 -13.33
N GLY A 613 -18.48 -9.93 -13.70
CA GLY A 613 -18.87 -10.44 -15.01
C GLY A 613 -18.34 -9.63 -16.22
N ASN A 614 -17.77 -8.44 -16.00
CA ASN A 614 -17.04 -7.66 -17.02
C ASN A 614 -15.60 -8.14 -17.25
N GLY A 615 -15.03 -8.90 -16.32
CA GLY A 615 -13.61 -9.21 -16.24
C GLY A 615 -12.91 -8.55 -15.05
N CYS A 616 -11.58 -8.53 -15.10
CA CYS A 616 -10.67 -8.02 -14.08
C CYS A 616 -10.09 -6.65 -14.48
N TRP A 617 -10.00 -5.70 -13.55
CA TRP A 617 -9.32 -4.42 -13.78
C TRP A 617 -8.73 -3.84 -12.50
N LEU A 618 -7.79 -2.91 -12.67
CA LEU A 618 -7.20 -2.13 -11.59
C LEU A 618 -7.92 -0.78 -11.50
N SER A 619 -8.14 -0.29 -10.29
CA SER A 619 -8.46 1.11 -10.00
C SER A 619 -7.39 1.70 -9.09
N VAL A 620 -7.08 2.98 -9.27
CA VAL A 620 -6.20 3.73 -8.35
C VAL A 620 -7.01 4.87 -7.74
N GLY A 621 -7.14 4.85 -6.40
CA GLY A 621 -7.88 5.86 -5.64
C GLY A 621 -7.03 7.05 -5.23
N GLN A 622 -7.67 8.02 -4.56
CA GLN A 622 -7.05 9.22 -3.94
C GLN A 622 -6.40 10.26 -4.88
N SER A 623 -6.81 10.28 -6.15
CA SER A 623 -6.25 11.13 -7.22
C SER A 623 -4.80 10.78 -7.56
N VAL A 624 -4.51 10.65 -8.86
CA VAL A 624 -3.18 10.30 -9.37
C VAL A 624 -2.75 11.36 -10.38
N ASP A 625 -1.45 11.65 -10.40
CA ASP A 625 -0.82 12.28 -11.56
C ASP A 625 -0.89 11.34 -12.77
N THR A 626 -0.05 10.31 -12.80
CA THR A 626 -0.04 9.30 -13.87
C THR A 626 0.19 7.88 -13.34
N LEU A 627 -0.20 6.86 -14.11
CA LEU A 627 0.08 5.46 -13.75
C LEU A 627 1.61 5.23 -13.71
N LYS A 628 2.36 5.83 -14.65
CA LYS A 628 3.83 5.78 -14.72
C LYS A 628 4.52 6.28 -13.45
N ALA A 629 4.00 7.32 -12.81
CA ALA A 629 4.55 7.88 -11.56
C ALA A 629 4.09 7.12 -10.29
N THR A 630 3.22 6.11 -10.43
CA THR A 630 2.59 5.41 -9.30
C THR A 630 3.32 4.11 -8.98
N THR A 631 3.57 3.88 -7.69
CA THR A 631 4.20 2.66 -7.18
C THR A 631 3.26 1.94 -6.21
N GLY A 632 2.87 0.70 -6.55
CA GLY A 632 2.09 -0.24 -5.74
C GLY A 632 2.88 -1.49 -5.32
N PHE A 633 2.23 -2.35 -4.53
CA PHE A 633 2.85 -3.52 -3.90
C PHE A 633 3.32 -4.60 -4.90
N TRP A 634 4.62 -4.88 -4.98
CA TRP A 634 5.20 -5.78 -6.00
C TRP A 634 5.26 -7.24 -5.55
N TYR A 635 4.25 -8.02 -5.95
CA TYR A 635 4.02 -9.41 -5.50
C TYR A 635 5.09 -10.43 -5.97
N PHE A 636 5.43 -10.47 -7.27
CA PHE A 636 6.24 -11.55 -7.87
C PHE A 636 7.70 -11.20 -8.14
N ARG A 637 8.04 -9.90 -8.30
CA ARG A 637 9.42 -9.37 -8.43
C ARG A 637 10.31 -10.13 -9.43
N ASP A 638 9.87 -10.26 -10.69
CA ASP A 638 10.59 -11.10 -11.66
C ASP A 638 11.79 -10.44 -12.35
N SER A 639 11.87 -9.10 -12.41
CA SER A 639 12.97 -8.39 -13.07
C SER A 639 13.45 -7.21 -12.23
N ASN A 640 14.77 -7.07 -12.05
CA ASN A 640 15.40 -5.90 -11.44
C ASN A 640 15.55 -4.73 -12.45
N ALA A 641 14.64 -4.59 -13.41
CA ALA A 641 14.69 -3.51 -14.39
C ALA A 641 14.36 -2.16 -13.74
N PRO A 642 15.12 -1.08 -14.02
CA PRO A 642 14.82 0.24 -13.47
C PRO A 642 13.49 0.76 -14.04
N ARG A 643 12.63 1.25 -13.15
CA ARG A 643 11.32 1.85 -13.47
C ARG A 643 11.10 3.11 -12.64
N THR A 644 10.35 4.05 -13.21
CA THR A 644 9.95 5.30 -12.54
C THR A 644 8.78 5.08 -11.55
N GLY A 645 8.03 3.99 -11.74
CA GLY A 645 6.95 3.49 -10.89
C GLY A 645 6.78 1.98 -11.10
N ASN A 646 5.62 1.40 -10.79
CA ASN A 646 5.31 0.01 -11.18
C ASN A 646 3.80 -0.28 -11.31
N ALA A 647 2.93 0.74 -11.36
CA ALA A 647 1.49 0.51 -11.42
C ALA A 647 1.02 -0.10 -12.75
N GLU A 648 1.80 0.04 -13.82
CA GLU A 648 1.59 -0.69 -15.07
C GLU A 648 1.80 -2.20 -14.91
N TYR A 649 2.68 -2.66 -14.02
CA TYR A 649 2.76 -4.09 -13.67
C TYR A 649 1.46 -4.58 -13.00
N GLN A 650 0.85 -3.78 -12.13
CA GLN A 650 -0.42 -4.12 -11.49
C GLN A 650 -1.59 -4.13 -12.49
N SER A 651 -1.58 -3.16 -13.41
CA SER A 651 -2.53 -3.09 -14.52
C SER A 651 -2.39 -4.32 -15.44
N GLY A 652 -1.16 -4.69 -15.82
CA GLY A 652 -0.87 -5.88 -16.61
C GLY A 652 -1.27 -7.18 -15.91
N LEU A 653 -1.03 -7.32 -14.60
CA LEU A 653 -1.49 -8.46 -13.81
C LEU A 653 -3.02 -8.59 -13.84
N ALA A 654 -3.75 -7.49 -13.60
CA ALA A 654 -5.21 -7.49 -13.70
C ALA A 654 -5.71 -7.80 -15.13
N LEU A 655 -5.08 -7.23 -16.16
CA LEU A 655 -5.44 -7.46 -17.57
C LEU A 655 -5.15 -8.91 -18.02
N SER A 656 -4.10 -9.53 -17.49
CA SER A 656 -3.75 -10.94 -17.75
C SER A 656 -4.91 -11.88 -17.42
N MET A 657 -5.65 -11.61 -16.33
CA MET A 657 -6.80 -12.42 -15.88
C MET A 657 -7.98 -12.43 -16.88
N ASN A 658 -7.98 -11.55 -17.89
CA ASN A 658 -9.01 -11.48 -18.92
C ASN A 658 -8.69 -12.27 -20.19
N ILE A 659 -7.42 -12.62 -20.42
CA ILE A 659 -7.03 -13.47 -21.56
C ILE A 659 -7.39 -14.91 -21.23
N ASP A 660 -6.65 -15.50 -20.31
CA ASP A 660 -6.74 -16.91 -19.95
C ASP A 660 -5.99 -17.14 -18.65
N TYR A 661 -6.60 -17.85 -17.71
CA TYR A 661 -5.99 -18.11 -16.40
C TYR A 661 -4.77 -19.03 -16.55
N GLU A 662 -4.95 -20.17 -17.22
CA GLU A 662 -3.87 -21.14 -17.50
C GLU A 662 -2.67 -20.49 -18.20
N LYS A 663 -2.90 -19.59 -19.17
CA LYS A 663 -1.79 -18.92 -19.86
C LYS A 663 -1.01 -17.96 -18.97
N PHE A 664 -1.64 -17.36 -17.96
CA PHE A 664 -0.91 -16.57 -16.97
C PHE A 664 0.00 -17.49 -16.12
N ILE A 665 -0.51 -18.64 -15.68
CA ILE A 665 0.24 -19.65 -14.94
C ILE A 665 1.39 -20.23 -15.79
N ASP A 666 1.13 -20.63 -17.03
CA ASP A 666 2.17 -21.11 -17.96
C ASP A 666 3.20 -20.01 -18.30
N SER A 667 2.79 -18.74 -18.41
CA SER A 667 3.72 -17.60 -18.57
C SER A 667 4.61 -17.40 -17.35
N ARG A 668 4.09 -17.65 -16.14
CA ARG A 668 4.89 -17.68 -14.90
C ARG A 668 5.91 -18.81 -14.94
N PHE A 669 5.50 -20.02 -15.30
CA PHE A 669 6.41 -21.17 -15.35
C PHE A 669 7.48 -20.99 -16.42
N ALA A 670 7.14 -20.42 -17.58
CA ALA A 670 8.09 -19.99 -18.60
C ALA A 670 9.12 -18.98 -18.05
N MET A 671 8.69 -17.98 -17.27
CA MET A 671 9.60 -17.03 -16.61
C MET A 671 10.50 -17.72 -15.56
N ASN A 672 9.96 -18.67 -14.79
CA ASN A 672 10.73 -19.42 -13.78
C ASN A 672 11.76 -20.37 -14.44
N ILE A 673 11.41 -21.03 -15.54
CA ILE A 673 12.33 -21.84 -16.35
C ILE A 673 13.43 -20.99 -16.99
N TYR A 674 13.12 -19.76 -17.41
CA TYR A 674 14.12 -18.79 -17.88
C TYR A 674 15.13 -18.42 -16.76
N LYS A 675 14.66 -18.17 -15.53
CA LYS A 675 15.55 -17.92 -14.38
C LYS A 675 16.40 -19.15 -14.00
N LEU A 676 15.82 -20.35 -14.09
CA LEU A 676 16.54 -21.62 -13.91
C LEU A 676 17.62 -21.87 -14.97
N ALA A 677 17.36 -21.49 -16.23
CA ALA A 677 18.36 -21.57 -17.29
C ALA A 677 19.58 -20.68 -17.03
N ALA A 678 19.39 -19.56 -16.33
CA ALA A 678 20.43 -18.58 -16.01
C ALA A 678 21.32 -18.94 -14.80
N THR A 679 20.94 -19.94 -14.00
CA THR A 679 21.64 -20.27 -12.75
C THR A 679 22.92 -21.08 -13.05
N GLY A 680 24.07 -20.42 -12.94
CA GLY A 680 25.38 -21.07 -12.96
C GLY A 680 25.65 -21.89 -11.69
N SER A 681 26.69 -22.72 -11.70
CA SER A 681 27.03 -23.62 -10.58
C SER A 681 27.71 -22.92 -9.38
N SER A 682 27.35 -21.66 -9.11
CA SER A 682 27.90 -20.81 -8.06
C SER A 682 26.80 -20.33 -7.14
N THR A 683 26.97 -20.52 -5.83
CA THR A 683 25.99 -20.32 -4.75
C THR A 683 25.68 -18.85 -4.40
N GLU A 684 25.82 -17.92 -5.33
CA GLU A 684 25.56 -16.49 -5.10
C GLU A 684 24.19 -16.04 -5.66
N GLU A 685 23.25 -15.75 -4.74
CA GLU A 685 21.88 -15.29 -5.02
C GLU A 685 21.78 -13.83 -5.58
N THR A 686 22.60 -13.43 -6.57
CA THR A 686 22.57 -12.02 -7.06
C THR A 686 22.69 -11.77 -8.57
N ALA A 687 23.03 -12.76 -9.40
CA ALA A 687 23.20 -12.53 -10.84
C ALA A 687 21.87 -12.30 -11.57
N ASP A 688 21.73 -11.18 -12.30
CA ASP A 688 20.58 -10.92 -13.19
C ASP A 688 20.57 -11.96 -14.32
N PRO A 689 19.49 -12.76 -14.50
CA PRO A 689 19.40 -13.78 -15.56
C PRO A 689 19.66 -13.26 -16.98
N SER A 690 19.36 -11.98 -17.21
CA SER A 690 19.55 -11.32 -18.50
C SER A 690 21.00 -10.94 -18.80
N ALA A 691 21.90 -11.10 -17.81
CA ALA A 691 23.35 -10.91 -17.94
C ALA A 691 24.13 -12.23 -18.06
N THR A 692 23.56 -13.38 -17.68
CA THR A 692 24.24 -14.70 -17.76
C THR A 692 23.87 -15.50 -19.01
N LEU A 693 22.69 -15.29 -19.58
CA LEU A 693 22.19 -16.00 -20.76
C LEU A 693 22.52 -15.28 -22.09
N PRO A 694 22.70 -16.02 -23.21
CA PRO A 694 22.88 -15.41 -24.52
C PRO A 694 21.69 -14.54 -24.95
N LYS A 695 21.95 -13.36 -25.52
CA LYS A 695 20.92 -12.39 -25.96
C LYS A 695 19.78 -13.02 -26.79
N GLU A 696 20.12 -13.86 -27.77
CA GLU A 696 19.12 -14.53 -28.62
C GLU A 696 18.22 -15.50 -27.83
N PHE A 697 18.76 -16.16 -26.81
CA PHE A 697 18.01 -17.03 -25.91
C PHE A 697 17.00 -16.20 -25.12
N THR A 698 17.45 -15.12 -24.48
CA THR A 698 16.61 -14.22 -23.69
C THR A 698 15.51 -13.58 -24.54
N GLN A 699 15.86 -13.09 -25.73
CA GLN A 699 14.89 -12.56 -26.70
C GLN A 699 13.82 -13.60 -27.08
N THR A 700 14.22 -14.84 -27.37
CA THR A 700 13.29 -15.91 -27.75
C THR A 700 12.42 -16.37 -26.57
N ALA A 701 12.99 -16.44 -25.36
CA ALA A 701 12.27 -16.75 -24.12
C ALA A 701 11.20 -15.70 -23.82
N MET A 702 11.56 -14.41 -23.82
CA MET A 702 10.60 -13.34 -23.52
C MET A 702 9.50 -13.25 -24.59
N ARG A 703 9.82 -13.38 -25.88
CA ARG A 703 8.80 -13.44 -26.95
C ARG A 703 7.89 -14.67 -26.83
N THR A 704 8.38 -15.80 -26.30
CA THR A 704 7.56 -16.98 -25.99
C THR A 704 6.58 -16.70 -24.86
N VAL A 705 7.03 -16.06 -23.76
CA VAL A 705 6.16 -15.61 -22.65
C VAL A 705 5.09 -14.63 -23.15
N LEU A 706 5.49 -13.60 -23.90
CA LEU A 706 4.59 -12.54 -24.39
C LEU A 706 3.56 -13.04 -25.42
N LYS A 707 3.89 -14.08 -26.19
CA LYS A 707 2.93 -14.73 -27.09
C LYS A 707 1.82 -15.47 -26.33
N ALA A 708 2.11 -15.99 -25.13
CA ALA A 708 1.10 -16.61 -24.27
C ALA A 708 0.31 -15.54 -23.50
N ASN A 709 0.99 -14.54 -22.93
CA ASN A 709 0.41 -13.42 -22.21
C ASN A 709 1.11 -12.08 -22.53
N PRO A 710 0.57 -11.25 -23.45
CA PRO A 710 1.16 -9.96 -23.79
C PRO A 710 1.03 -8.90 -22.67
N PHE A 711 0.28 -9.16 -21.60
CA PHE A 711 0.25 -8.33 -20.39
C PHE A 711 1.27 -8.76 -19.32
N TYR A 712 2.18 -9.71 -19.63
CA TYR A 712 3.27 -10.10 -18.72
C TYR A 712 4.38 -9.03 -18.71
N THR A 713 4.13 -7.94 -18.00
CA THR A 713 4.96 -6.72 -17.93
C THR A 713 6.46 -6.99 -17.75
N GLU A 714 6.81 -7.92 -16.88
CA GLU A 714 8.20 -8.27 -16.55
C GLU A 714 8.98 -8.83 -17.76
N ALA A 715 8.28 -9.49 -18.70
CA ALA A 715 8.89 -10.00 -19.93
C ALA A 715 9.16 -8.87 -20.93
N TRP A 716 8.30 -7.84 -21.00
CA TRP A 716 8.58 -6.64 -21.80
C TRP A 716 9.81 -5.89 -21.30
N TYR A 717 9.95 -5.68 -19.99
CA TYR A 717 11.12 -5.02 -19.42
C TYR A 717 12.41 -5.83 -19.59
N THR A 718 12.32 -7.16 -19.50
CA THR A 718 13.47 -8.05 -19.71
C THR A 718 13.86 -8.14 -21.18
N LEU A 719 12.89 -8.13 -22.10
CA LEU A 719 13.14 -8.02 -23.54
C LEU A 719 13.73 -6.65 -23.90
N PHE A 720 13.18 -5.57 -23.34
CA PHE A 720 13.67 -4.22 -23.57
C PHE A 720 15.16 -4.09 -23.23
N LYS A 721 15.62 -4.57 -22.06
CA LYS A 721 17.04 -4.62 -21.68
C LYS A 721 17.97 -5.24 -22.73
N GLN A 722 17.47 -6.14 -23.57
CA GLN A 722 18.27 -6.85 -24.58
C GLN A 722 18.35 -6.11 -25.91
N GLU A 723 17.36 -5.28 -26.26
CA GLU A 723 17.38 -4.48 -27.49
C GLU A 723 18.28 -3.25 -27.34
N PRO A 724 18.70 -2.60 -28.46
CA PRO A 724 19.39 -1.31 -28.38
C PRO A 724 18.57 -0.33 -27.55
N GLN A 725 19.17 0.24 -26.51
CA GLN A 725 18.49 1.17 -25.60
C GLN A 725 18.30 2.56 -26.21
N ASP A 726 18.59 2.75 -27.49
CA ASP A 726 18.50 4.03 -28.18
C ASP A 726 17.09 4.26 -28.76
N LEU A 727 16.82 5.47 -29.30
CA LEU A 727 15.49 5.78 -29.84
C LEU A 727 15.09 4.88 -31.03
N MET A 728 16.05 4.33 -31.79
CA MET A 728 15.80 3.46 -32.93
C MET A 728 15.47 2.01 -32.50
N GLY A 729 16.09 1.50 -31.44
CA GLY A 729 15.66 0.26 -30.79
C GLY A 729 14.31 0.43 -30.09
N ALA A 730 14.06 1.59 -29.49
CA ALA A 730 12.79 1.92 -28.87
C ALA A 730 11.62 1.94 -29.86
N THR A 731 11.78 2.44 -31.10
CA THR A 731 10.68 2.37 -32.10
C THR A 731 10.25 0.95 -32.38
N LYS A 732 11.21 0.02 -32.59
CA LYS A 732 10.94 -1.41 -32.81
C LYS A 732 10.22 -2.04 -31.62
N MET A 733 10.65 -1.74 -30.41
CA MET A 733 10.01 -2.24 -29.19
C MET A 733 8.59 -1.70 -28.99
N VAL A 734 8.35 -0.42 -29.28
CA VAL A 734 7.00 0.16 -29.24
C VAL A 734 6.11 -0.44 -30.31
N ASP A 735 6.61 -0.64 -31.53
CA ASP A 735 5.85 -1.29 -32.60
C ASP A 735 5.52 -2.76 -32.24
N GLU A 736 6.46 -3.52 -31.65
CA GLU A 736 6.22 -4.89 -31.18
C GLU A 736 5.17 -4.94 -30.05
N VAL A 737 5.19 -3.98 -29.12
CA VAL A 737 4.13 -3.81 -28.09
C VAL A 737 2.77 -3.49 -28.74
N ARG A 738 2.73 -2.57 -29.71
CA ARG A 738 1.49 -2.14 -30.39
C ARG A 738 0.92 -3.24 -31.30
N GLU A 739 1.76 -4.11 -31.86
CA GLU A 739 1.33 -5.32 -32.60
C GLU A 739 0.73 -6.37 -31.65
N ALA A 740 1.39 -6.64 -30.53
CA ALA A 740 0.91 -7.60 -29.52
C ALA A 740 -0.37 -7.12 -28.79
N LEU A 741 -0.52 -5.80 -28.61
CA LEU A 741 -1.65 -5.16 -27.90
C LEU A 741 -2.33 -4.07 -28.77
N PRO A 742 -3.04 -4.45 -29.84
CA PRO A 742 -3.59 -3.52 -30.82
C PRO A 742 -4.86 -2.81 -30.35
N ASP A 743 -4.98 -1.50 -30.63
CA ASP A 743 -6.08 -0.65 -30.18
C ASP A 743 -7.51 -1.10 -30.60
N GLY A 744 -8.50 -0.59 -29.86
CA GLY A 744 -9.91 -0.60 -30.29
C GLY A 744 -10.54 -1.99 -30.37
N MET A 745 -10.93 -2.44 -31.56
CA MET A 745 -11.48 -3.79 -31.76
C MET A 745 -10.41 -4.89 -31.71
N GLY A 746 -9.12 -4.56 -31.82
CA GLY A 746 -8.02 -5.51 -31.70
C GLY A 746 -8.00 -6.13 -30.30
N ILE A 747 -7.74 -5.31 -29.28
CA ILE A 747 -7.65 -5.73 -27.87
C ILE A 747 -8.92 -6.43 -27.37
N ARG A 748 -10.10 -6.02 -27.85
CA ARG A 748 -11.39 -6.64 -27.50
C ARG A 748 -11.51 -8.12 -27.92
N LYS A 749 -10.68 -8.59 -28.85
CA LYS A 749 -10.61 -10.01 -29.28
C LYS A 749 -9.72 -10.87 -28.38
N LEU A 750 -8.83 -10.26 -27.59
CA LEU A 750 -7.97 -10.99 -26.64
C LEU A 750 -8.76 -11.51 -25.43
N TRP A 751 -9.86 -10.85 -25.09
CA TRP A 751 -10.72 -11.22 -23.97
C TRP A 751 -11.52 -12.49 -24.25
N LYS A 752 -11.25 -13.56 -23.51
CA LYS A 752 -12.16 -14.73 -23.50
C LYS A 752 -13.52 -14.29 -22.96
N THR A 753 -14.58 -14.58 -23.71
CA THR A 753 -15.94 -14.47 -23.18
C THR A 753 -16.10 -15.52 -22.08
N ARG A 754 -15.90 -15.14 -20.81
CA ARG A 754 -16.15 -16.04 -19.68
C ARG A 754 -17.62 -16.48 -19.72
N LYS A 755 -17.86 -17.79 -19.56
CA LYS A 755 -19.21 -18.30 -19.29
C LYS A 755 -19.70 -17.64 -18.00
N TYR A 756 -21.00 -17.35 -17.92
CA TYR A 756 -21.59 -16.80 -16.70
C TYR A 756 -21.33 -17.75 -15.53
N VAL A 757 -20.57 -17.27 -14.54
CA VAL A 757 -20.39 -17.92 -13.25
C VAL A 757 -21.32 -17.20 -12.28
N SER A 758 -22.23 -17.94 -11.63
CA SER A 758 -23.25 -17.38 -10.74
C SER A 758 -22.66 -16.48 -9.66
N SER A 759 -21.57 -16.93 -9.02
CA SER A 759 -20.86 -16.23 -7.95
C SER A 759 -20.13 -14.94 -8.38
N VAL A 760 -19.95 -14.71 -9.68
CA VAL A 760 -19.26 -13.53 -10.28
C VAL A 760 -20.26 -12.49 -10.86
N GLY A 761 -21.52 -12.87 -11.02
CA GLY A 761 -22.56 -12.01 -11.56
C GLY A 761 -22.50 -11.80 -13.09
N ARG A 762 -23.42 -10.98 -13.63
CA ARG A 762 -23.47 -10.63 -15.06
C ARG A 762 -22.65 -9.38 -15.32
N GLY A 763 -21.96 -9.33 -16.46
CA GLY A 763 -21.30 -8.13 -16.94
C GLY A 763 -22.30 -7.06 -17.42
N ASP A 764 -21.88 -5.80 -17.32
CA ASP A 764 -22.51 -4.67 -18.00
C ASP A 764 -22.17 -4.69 -19.51
N LYS A 765 -23.04 -4.09 -20.31
CA LYS A 765 -22.88 -3.95 -21.76
C LYS A 765 -21.57 -3.25 -22.16
N ASN A 766 -21.04 -2.38 -21.29
CA ASN A 766 -19.82 -1.60 -21.55
C ASN A 766 -18.53 -2.26 -21.04
N GLY A 767 -18.59 -3.48 -20.47
CA GLY A 767 -17.41 -4.13 -19.85
C GLY A 767 -16.19 -4.25 -20.76
N LYS A 768 -16.40 -4.63 -22.03
CA LYS A 768 -15.30 -4.75 -23.01
C LYS A 768 -14.65 -3.41 -23.37
N ASP A 769 -15.39 -2.31 -23.27
CA ASP A 769 -14.93 -0.96 -23.57
C ASP A 769 -14.11 -0.39 -22.39
N MET A 770 -14.55 -0.68 -21.16
CA MET A 770 -13.77 -0.43 -19.95
C MET A 770 -12.43 -1.18 -19.98
N LEU A 771 -12.43 -2.49 -20.28
CA LEU A 771 -11.19 -3.27 -20.41
C LEU A 771 -10.29 -2.77 -21.54
N ALA A 772 -10.85 -2.40 -22.69
CA ALA A 772 -10.07 -1.84 -23.81
C ALA A 772 -9.42 -0.49 -23.46
N ASN A 773 -10.10 0.36 -22.70
CA ASN A 773 -9.54 1.62 -22.22
C ASN A 773 -8.44 1.39 -21.16
N HIS A 774 -8.65 0.47 -20.22
CA HIS A 774 -7.62 0.09 -19.24
C HIS A 774 -6.37 -0.49 -19.91
N ALA A 775 -6.55 -1.33 -20.94
CA ALA A 775 -5.44 -1.86 -21.73
C ALA A 775 -4.72 -0.80 -22.58
N ARG A 776 -5.42 0.22 -23.09
CA ARG A 776 -4.77 1.36 -23.77
C ARG A 776 -3.87 2.13 -22.80
N GLU A 777 -4.32 2.37 -21.58
CA GLU A 777 -3.52 3.05 -20.55
C GLU A 777 -2.26 2.25 -20.21
N TYR A 778 -2.38 0.94 -20.03
CA TYR A 778 -1.24 0.03 -19.86
C TYR A 778 -0.21 0.15 -21.00
N VAL A 779 -0.67 0.07 -22.27
CA VAL A 779 0.21 0.18 -23.44
C VAL A 779 0.87 1.55 -23.52
N ASN A 780 0.12 2.64 -23.31
CA ASN A 780 0.64 3.99 -23.36
C ASN A 780 1.76 4.21 -22.33
N VAL A 781 1.58 3.71 -21.10
CA VAL A 781 2.61 3.78 -20.04
C VAL A 781 3.84 2.96 -20.43
N LEU A 782 3.66 1.71 -20.88
CA LEU A 782 4.77 0.84 -21.26
C LEU A 782 5.62 1.45 -22.39
N CYS A 783 4.98 1.92 -23.47
CA CYS A 783 5.64 2.60 -24.56
C CYS A 783 6.35 3.89 -24.11
N SER A 784 5.76 4.63 -23.18
CA SER A 784 6.38 5.82 -22.60
C SER A 784 7.59 5.53 -21.72
N VAL A 785 7.61 4.46 -20.93
CA VAL A 785 8.80 4.08 -20.14
C VAL A 785 9.94 3.60 -21.03
N ILE A 786 9.62 2.86 -22.11
CA ILE A 786 10.58 2.47 -23.15
C ILE A 786 11.23 3.73 -23.76
N LEU A 787 10.42 4.70 -24.19
CA LEU A 787 10.90 5.96 -24.75
C LEU A 787 11.62 6.84 -23.71
N GLU A 788 11.19 6.88 -22.45
CA GLU A 788 11.87 7.62 -21.37
C GLU A 788 13.29 7.09 -21.13
N ASN A 789 13.46 5.76 -21.15
CA ASN A 789 14.76 5.14 -20.93
C ASN A 789 15.67 5.29 -22.16
N ALA A 790 15.10 5.29 -23.36
CA ALA A 790 15.83 5.65 -24.57
C ALA A 790 16.22 7.13 -24.63
N LEU A 791 15.38 8.00 -24.08
CA LEU A 791 15.65 9.44 -23.99
C LEU A 791 16.86 9.80 -23.09
N LYS A 792 17.32 8.87 -22.25
CA LYS A 792 18.46 9.03 -21.34
C LYS A 792 19.81 8.62 -21.97
N GLN A 793 19.81 8.01 -23.16
CA GLN A 793 21.04 7.57 -23.82
C GLN A 793 21.69 8.69 -24.65
N GLU A 794 22.97 8.51 -24.98
CA GLU A 794 23.63 9.31 -26.01
C GLU A 794 23.26 8.80 -27.42
N TYR A 795 23.30 9.68 -28.43
CA TYR A 795 22.92 9.36 -29.81
C TYR A 795 23.99 9.81 -30.81
N ASP A 796 24.45 8.88 -31.65
CA ASP A 796 25.27 9.16 -32.84
C ASP A 796 24.49 8.84 -34.12
N TYR A 797 23.42 9.60 -34.36
CA TYR A 797 22.58 9.45 -35.55
C TYR A 797 22.87 10.52 -36.59
N LYS A 798 22.95 10.10 -37.84
CA LYS A 798 23.03 10.98 -39.01
C LYS A 798 21.70 11.70 -39.24
N THR A 799 21.73 12.88 -39.87
CA THR A 799 20.54 13.73 -40.10
C THR A 799 19.38 13.01 -40.78
N PHE A 800 19.64 12.07 -41.68
CA PHE A 800 18.57 11.29 -42.33
C PHE A 800 17.88 10.30 -41.38
N GLN A 801 18.61 9.72 -40.43
CA GLN A 801 18.04 8.82 -39.41
C GLN A 801 17.17 9.61 -38.43
N TRP A 802 17.57 10.84 -38.07
CA TRP A 802 16.71 11.76 -37.33
C TRP A 802 15.43 12.12 -38.08
N ALA A 803 15.50 12.32 -39.41
CA ALA A 803 14.31 12.61 -40.23
C ALA A 803 13.35 11.42 -40.33
N GLU A 804 13.87 10.19 -40.38
CA GLU A 804 13.08 8.95 -40.32
C GLU A 804 12.39 8.79 -38.96
N LEU A 805 13.15 8.87 -37.86
CA LEU A 805 12.63 8.84 -36.49
C LEU A 805 11.57 9.91 -36.24
N MET A 806 11.80 11.14 -36.70
CA MET A 806 10.86 12.26 -36.59
C MET A 806 9.49 11.93 -37.21
N SER A 807 9.45 11.18 -38.32
CA SER A 807 8.21 10.78 -38.98
C SER A 807 7.40 9.80 -38.14
N TRP A 808 8.07 8.76 -37.61
CA TRP A 808 7.47 7.75 -36.73
C TRP A 808 7.00 8.37 -35.41
N LEU A 809 7.85 9.18 -34.76
CA LEU A 809 7.58 9.83 -33.48
C LEU A 809 6.38 10.80 -33.56
N LYS A 810 6.19 11.48 -34.70
CA LYS A 810 5.01 12.32 -34.98
C LYS A 810 3.69 11.55 -35.06
N SER A 811 3.75 10.25 -35.37
CA SER A 811 2.59 9.36 -35.31
C SER A 811 2.34 8.90 -33.87
N GLU A 812 3.38 8.43 -33.18
CA GLU A 812 3.23 7.92 -31.81
C GLU A 812 2.84 9.01 -30.80
N SER A 813 3.33 10.24 -30.95
CA SER A 813 2.92 11.38 -30.10
C SER A 813 1.45 11.83 -30.26
N LYS A 814 0.73 11.28 -31.24
CA LYS A 814 -0.73 11.43 -31.39
C LYS A 814 -1.52 10.25 -30.85
N ARG A 815 -0.89 9.08 -30.67
CA ARG A 815 -1.51 7.85 -30.18
C ARG A 815 -1.40 7.72 -28.67
N ASN A 816 -0.27 8.15 -28.13
CA ASN A 816 0.05 8.06 -26.72
C ASN A 816 -0.29 9.39 -26.01
N SER A 817 -0.93 9.29 -24.84
CA SER A 817 -1.36 10.41 -23.99
C SER A 817 -0.24 11.00 -23.12
N TYR A 818 0.89 10.30 -23.00
CA TYR A 818 2.03 10.66 -22.16
C TYR A 818 3.04 11.56 -22.91
N PRO A 819 3.90 12.32 -22.19
CA PRO A 819 4.72 13.37 -22.81
C PRO A 819 5.99 12.88 -23.53
N GLU A 820 6.50 11.68 -23.26
CA GLU A 820 7.81 11.21 -23.76
C GLU A 820 7.86 11.04 -25.28
N PRO A 821 6.83 10.45 -25.96
CA PRO A 821 6.76 10.43 -27.42
C PRO A 821 6.81 11.84 -28.05
N GLN A 822 6.19 12.81 -27.40
CA GLN A 822 6.18 14.21 -27.87
C GLN A 822 7.53 14.90 -27.63
N ALA A 823 8.20 14.63 -26.51
CA ALA A 823 9.57 15.11 -26.23
C ALA A 823 10.59 14.49 -27.21
N ALA A 824 10.50 13.18 -27.46
CA ALA A 824 11.32 12.49 -28.45
C ALA A 824 11.08 13.04 -29.87
N TYR A 825 9.83 13.28 -30.28
CA TYR A 825 9.51 13.95 -31.54
C TYR A 825 10.15 15.35 -31.65
N GLN A 826 10.11 16.12 -30.57
CA GLN A 826 10.74 17.45 -30.48
C GLN A 826 12.27 17.40 -30.60
N ILE A 827 12.93 16.44 -29.96
CA ILE A 827 14.38 16.21 -30.09
C ILE A 827 14.73 15.81 -31.51
N ALA A 828 14.02 14.84 -32.09
CA ALA A 828 14.26 14.40 -33.47
C ALA A 828 14.06 15.54 -34.48
N TYR A 829 13.04 16.38 -34.28
CA TYR A 829 12.83 17.58 -35.07
C TYR A 829 13.98 18.60 -34.94
N ALA A 830 14.45 18.88 -33.72
CA ALA A 830 15.58 19.79 -33.51
C ALA A 830 16.87 19.29 -34.16
N LYS A 831 17.16 17.99 -34.04
CA LYS A 831 18.35 17.36 -34.64
C LYS A 831 18.25 17.25 -36.17
N ALA A 832 17.05 17.01 -36.72
CA ALA A 832 16.83 16.95 -38.17
C ALA A 832 16.85 18.34 -38.86
N GLN A 833 16.33 19.38 -38.21
CA GLN A 833 16.23 20.73 -38.79
C GLN A 833 17.44 21.64 -38.47
N GLY A 834 18.18 21.33 -37.41
CA GLY A 834 19.28 22.14 -36.89
C GLY A 834 18.81 23.25 -35.94
N THR A 835 19.40 23.32 -34.74
CA THR A 835 19.05 24.28 -33.69
C THR A 835 19.15 25.74 -34.16
N ASP A 836 20.22 26.10 -34.89
CA ASP A 836 20.39 27.45 -35.47
C ASP A 836 19.28 27.87 -36.42
N ARG A 837 18.67 26.92 -37.13
CA ARG A 837 17.53 27.20 -38.02
C ARG A 837 16.29 27.48 -37.19
N LEU A 838 16.00 26.64 -36.21
CA LEU A 838 14.83 26.81 -35.33
C LEU A 838 14.92 28.09 -34.50
N LYS A 839 16.10 28.41 -33.95
CA LYS A 839 16.34 29.64 -33.20
C LYS A 839 16.07 30.88 -34.07
N ARG A 840 16.57 30.88 -35.32
CA ARG A 840 16.26 31.94 -36.31
C ARG A 840 14.77 32.01 -36.68
N THR A 841 14.03 30.90 -36.69
CA THR A 841 12.56 30.92 -36.88
C THR A 841 11.88 31.65 -35.72
N VAL A 842 12.21 31.28 -34.46
CA VAL A 842 11.66 31.91 -33.25
C VAL A 842 12.02 33.40 -33.18
N ASP A 843 13.31 33.74 -33.31
CA ASP A 843 13.80 35.13 -33.25
C ASP A 843 13.17 36.01 -34.33
N ARG A 844 13.01 35.49 -35.56
CA ARG A 844 12.38 36.23 -36.67
C ARG A 844 10.89 36.47 -36.42
N GLY A 845 10.16 35.45 -35.97
CA GLY A 845 8.74 35.56 -35.64
C GLY A 845 8.50 36.52 -34.47
N PHE A 846 9.32 36.41 -33.41
CA PHE A 846 9.26 37.30 -32.25
C PHE A 846 9.60 38.76 -32.61
N LYS A 847 10.63 39.00 -33.43
CA LYS A 847 10.97 40.34 -33.93
C LYS A 847 9.89 40.95 -34.83
N LYS A 848 9.18 40.14 -35.64
CA LYS A 848 8.00 40.59 -36.38
C LYS A 848 6.86 41.00 -35.44
N ALA A 849 6.57 40.18 -34.42
CA ALA A 849 5.54 40.49 -33.43
C ALA A 849 5.88 41.79 -32.66
N LEU A 850 7.11 41.91 -32.15
CA LEU A 850 7.59 43.15 -31.52
C LEU A 850 7.34 44.37 -32.40
N ASN A 851 7.72 44.33 -33.69
CA ASN A 851 7.52 45.43 -34.62
C ASN A 851 6.02 45.75 -34.87
N PHE A 852 5.17 44.74 -34.96
CA PHE A 852 3.72 44.92 -35.16
C PHE A 852 3.04 45.64 -33.98
N TYR A 853 3.44 45.33 -32.74
CA TYR A 853 2.92 45.95 -31.53
C TYR A 853 3.62 47.27 -31.13
N ARG A 854 4.52 47.83 -31.97
CA ARG A 854 5.03 49.22 -31.77
C ARG A 854 4.00 50.30 -32.14
N ASP A 855 2.93 49.91 -32.83
CA ASP A 855 1.77 50.74 -33.09
C ASP A 855 0.65 50.36 -32.11
N ASP A 856 0.33 51.27 -31.19
CA ASP A 856 -0.69 51.10 -30.16
C ASP A 856 -2.08 50.75 -30.74
N SER A 857 -2.35 51.11 -32.00
CA SER A 857 -3.58 50.73 -32.69
C SER A 857 -3.76 49.20 -32.79
N ASN A 858 -2.64 48.46 -32.77
CA ASN A 858 -2.55 47.01 -32.91
C ASN A 858 -2.63 46.25 -31.58
N ALA A 859 -2.70 46.91 -30.41
CA ALA A 859 -2.68 46.27 -29.09
C ALA A 859 -3.71 45.13 -28.87
N LEU A 860 -4.81 45.11 -29.64
CA LEU A 860 -5.85 44.07 -29.61
C LEU A 860 -6.01 43.32 -30.97
N LYS A 861 -5.07 43.49 -31.91
CA LYS A 861 -5.04 42.79 -33.21
C LYS A 861 -4.00 41.67 -33.16
N GLU A 862 -4.09 40.72 -34.08
CA GLU A 862 -3.09 39.66 -34.25
C GLU A 862 -2.19 39.91 -35.46
N PRO A 863 -0.86 39.69 -35.36
CA PRO A 863 0.05 39.78 -36.50
C PRO A 863 -0.17 38.62 -37.46
N LYS A 864 -0.69 38.90 -38.67
CA LYS A 864 -0.99 37.87 -39.69
C LYS A 864 0.24 37.12 -40.22
N ASP A 865 1.40 37.77 -40.22
CA ASP A 865 2.64 37.23 -40.80
C ASP A 865 3.55 36.52 -39.77
N VAL A 866 2.97 36.10 -38.63
CA VAL A 866 3.65 35.43 -37.52
C VAL A 866 2.94 34.12 -37.21
N ASP A 867 3.54 33.01 -37.64
CA ASP A 867 3.06 31.67 -37.29
C ASP A 867 3.44 31.35 -35.84
N GLN A 868 2.49 31.57 -34.94
CA GLN A 868 2.67 31.30 -33.51
C GLN A 868 2.76 29.80 -33.22
N GLU A 869 2.21 28.92 -34.05
CA GLU A 869 2.27 27.47 -33.84
C GLU A 869 3.65 26.92 -34.23
N GLU A 870 4.20 27.32 -35.38
CA GLU A 870 5.57 27.01 -35.79
C GLU A 870 6.58 27.54 -34.76
N MET A 871 6.40 28.77 -34.27
CA MET A 871 7.25 29.34 -33.21
C MET A 871 7.15 28.55 -31.90
N SER A 872 5.93 28.19 -31.46
CA SER A 872 5.71 27.43 -30.22
C SER A 872 6.38 26.06 -30.27
N PHE A 873 6.21 25.37 -31.39
CA PHE A 873 6.78 24.05 -31.59
C PHE A 873 8.30 24.09 -31.73
N SER A 874 8.84 25.07 -32.47
CA SER A 874 10.28 25.31 -32.60
C SER A 874 10.93 25.65 -31.27
N LEU A 875 10.28 26.49 -30.44
CA LEU A 875 10.74 26.81 -29.10
C LEU A 875 10.77 25.56 -28.21
N ALA A 876 9.69 24.79 -28.15
CA ALA A 876 9.67 23.56 -27.36
C ALA A 876 10.73 22.54 -27.81
N ALA A 877 10.99 22.43 -29.12
CA ALA A 877 12.07 21.60 -29.66
C ALA A 877 13.48 22.10 -29.26
N LEU A 878 13.71 23.41 -29.24
CA LEU A 878 14.95 24.00 -28.72
C LEU A 878 15.11 23.75 -27.22
N CYS A 879 14.04 23.80 -26.44
CA CYS A 879 14.07 23.52 -25.01
C CYS A 879 14.49 22.08 -24.65
N GLN A 880 14.34 21.13 -25.59
CA GLN A 880 14.82 19.75 -25.42
C GLN A 880 16.25 19.53 -25.97
N ALA A 881 16.81 20.48 -26.71
CA ALA A 881 18.03 20.27 -27.51
C ALA A 881 19.19 21.23 -27.23
N LEU A 882 18.94 22.38 -26.59
CA LEU A 882 19.97 23.36 -26.21
C LEU A 882 20.41 23.22 -24.73
N PRO A 883 21.67 23.56 -24.40
CA PRO A 883 22.12 23.72 -23.02
C PRO A 883 21.30 24.78 -22.26
N LYS A 884 21.10 24.59 -20.95
CA LYS A 884 20.30 25.49 -20.11
C LYS A 884 20.91 26.88 -20.01
N GLU A 885 22.22 26.96 -20.09
CA GLU A 885 23.06 28.15 -20.00
C GLU A 885 22.81 29.11 -21.17
N GLU A 886 22.50 28.58 -22.36
CA GLU A 886 22.09 29.37 -23.52
C GLU A 886 20.58 29.65 -23.50
N LEU A 887 19.79 28.62 -23.16
CA LEU A 887 18.34 28.64 -23.30
C LEU A 887 17.65 29.57 -22.28
N ILE A 888 18.06 29.56 -21.01
CA ILE A 888 17.41 30.34 -19.94
C ILE A 888 17.56 31.85 -20.19
N PRO A 889 18.75 32.43 -20.48
CA PRO A 889 18.87 33.87 -20.76
C PRO A 889 18.12 34.29 -22.03
N TRP A 890 18.12 33.45 -23.07
CA TRP A 890 17.42 33.72 -24.33
C TRP A 890 15.89 33.77 -24.12
N MET A 891 15.33 32.80 -23.39
CA MET A 891 13.90 32.81 -23.04
C MET A 891 13.53 33.94 -22.08
N LYS A 892 14.37 34.26 -21.08
CA LYS A 892 14.16 35.39 -20.17
C LYS A 892 14.05 36.71 -20.94
N ASN A 893 14.98 36.97 -21.86
CA ASN A 893 14.94 38.15 -22.71
C ASN A 893 13.66 38.23 -23.56
N MET A 894 13.17 37.11 -24.11
CA MET A 894 11.89 37.09 -24.82
C MET A 894 10.69 37.32 -23.91
N LEU A 895 10.68 36.80 -22.68
CA LEU A 895 9.61 37.05 -21.71
C LEU A 895 9.56 38.52 -21.31
N ASP A 896 10.71 39.05 -20.85
CA ASP A 896 10.84 40.39 -20.28
C ASP A 896 10.63 41.48 -21.36
N THR A 897 10.73 41.15 -22.66
CA THR A 897 10.43 42.08 -23.79
C THR A 897 9.11 41.78 -24.52
N CYS A 898 8.35 40.74 -24.15
CA CYS A 898 7.12 40.38 -24.85
C CYS A 898 6.04 41.48 -24.67
N PRO A 899 5.42 41.98 -25.77
CA PRO A 899 4.35 42.97 -25.67
C PRO A 899 3.04 42.31 -25.23
N ASP A 900 2.22 42.99 -24.43
CA ASP A 900 1.02 42.39 -23.80
C ASP A 900 -0.01 41.87 -24.82
N GLY A 901 -0.18 42.56 -25.96
CA GLY A 901 -1.02 42.09 -27.08
C GLY A 901 -0.55 40.79 -27.74
N PHE A 902 0.72 40.39 -27.55
CA PHE A 902 1.25 39.09 -27.97
C PHE A 902 1.25 38.04 -26.85
N LYS A 903 0.96 38.46 -25.60
CA LYS A 903 0.75 37.55 -24.46
C LYS A 903 -0.69 37.04 -24.43
N TYR A 904 -1.65 37.96 -24.55
CA TYR A 904 -3.08 37.70 -24.39
C TYR A 904 -3.93 38.41 -25.43
N LYS A 905 -5.08 37.82 -25.75
CA LYS A 905 -6.17 38.46 -26.48
C LYS A 905 -7.50 38.38 -25.72
N PRO A 906 -8.44 39.32 -25.91
CA PRO A 906 -9.78 39.19 -25.34
C PRO A 906 -10.50 37.95 -25.89
N LYS A 907 -11.02 37.10 -24.99
CA LYS A 907 -11.93 35.99 -25.32
C LYS A 907 -13.39 36.44 -25.22
N ASN A 908 -13.68 37.24 -24.19
CA ASN A 908 -14.94 37.95 -23.98
C ASN A 908 -14.67 39.16 -23.05
N LYS A 909 -15.72 39.85 -22.57
CA LYS A 909 -15.59 41.03 -21.69
C LYS A 909 -14.96 40.77 -20.30
N LYS A 910 -14.83 39.50 -19.89
CA LYS A 910 -14.38 39.09 -18.55
C LYS A 910 -13.19 38.12 -18.56
N GLU A 911 -12.80 37.62 -19.72
CA GLU A 911 -11.77 36.59 -19.88
C GLU A 911 -10.85 36.92 -21.05
N THR A 912 -9.56 36.74 -20.82
CA THR A 912 -8.55 36.68 -21.90
C THR A 912 -8.38 35.23 -22.38
N LYS A 913 -7.68 35.07 -23.50
CA LYS A 913 -7.07 33.82 -23.94
C LYS A 913 -5.58 34.07 -24.16
N ILE A 914 -4.74 33.24 -23.58
CA ILE A 914 -3.29 33.27 -23.79
C ILE A 914 -2.95 32.89 -25.25
N HIS A 915 -1.92 33.53 -25.81
CA HIS A 915 -1.38 33.21 -27.12
C HIS A 915 -0.51 31.93 -27.09
N PRO A 916 -0.59 31.03 -28.08
CA PRO A 916 0.16 29.76 -28.08
C PRO A 916 1.67 29.92 -27.82
N PHE A 917 2.31 30.92 -28.43
CA PHE A 917 3.75 31.14 -28.25
C PHE A 917 4.09 31.59 -26.82
N TYR A 918 3.30 32.49 -26.24
CA TYR A 918 3.53 32.95 -24.87
C TYR A 918 3.21 31.87 -23.83
N ASP A 919 2.19 31.04 -24.07
CA ASP A 919 1.91 29.84 -23.29
C ASP A 919 3.07 28.83 -23.33
N ALA A 920 3.63 28.56 -24.51
CA ALA A 920 4.80 27.70 -24.66
C ALA A 920 6.05 28.30 -23.99
N LEU A 921 6.30 29.60 -24.15
CA LEU A 921 7.45 30.30 -23.59
C LEU A 921 7.42 30.33 -22.06
N THR A 922 6.28 30.72 -21.48
CA THR A 922 6.11 30.75 -20.01
C THR A 922 6.23 29.35 -19.41
N LYS A 923 5.59 28.32 -20.01
CA LYS A 923 5.69 26.93 -19.54
C LYS A 923 7.13 26.40 -19.56
N ASN A 924 7.87 26.57 -20.65
CA ASN A 924 9.24 26.07 -20.77
C ASN A 924 10.22 26.86 -19.89
N TYR A 925 10.06 28.19 -19.77
CA TYR A 925 10.88 28.97 -18.84
C TYR A 925 10.62 28.59 -17.39
N MET A 926 9.35 28.50 -16.99
CA MET A 926 8.97 28.10 -15.63
C MET A 926 9.33 26.65 -15.30
N SER A 927 9.52 25.74 -16.26
CA SER A 927 10.02 24.39 -15.95
C SER A 927 11.50 24.39 -15.53
N LEU A 928 12.27 25.40 -15.95
CA LEU A 928 13.72 25.51 -15.70
C LEU A 928 14.09 26.56 -14.64
N ALA A 929 13.24 27.56 -14.40
CA ALA A 929 13.49 28.65 -13.46
C ALA A 929 13.38 28.23 -11.98
N ASP A 930 14.01 29.01 -11.08
CA ASP A 930 13.84 28.87 -9.63
C ASP A 930 12.45 29.34 -9.14
N GLY A 931 12.18 29.17 -7.84
CA GLY A 931 10.90 29.54 -7.24
C GLY A 931 10.56 31.04 -7.34
N SER A 932 11.56 31.91 -7.23
CA SER A 932 11.35 33.37 -7.27
C SER A 932 10.98 33.85 -8.67
N GLU A 933 11.69 33.39 -9.70
CA GLU A 933 11.37 33.69 -11.11
C GLU A 933 10.04 33.08 -11.54
N LYS A 934 9.69 31.88 -11.05
CA LYS A 934 8.34 31.29 -11.26
C LYS A 934 7.24 32.19 -10.71
N SER A 935 7.42 32.74 -9.51
CA SER A 935 6.42 33.62 -8.87
C SER A 935 6.37 35.01 -9.50
N ARG A 936 7.50 35.56 -9.97
CA ARG A 936 7.53 36.77 -10.82
C ARG A 936 6.70 36.58 -12.09
N VAL A 937 7.02 35.54 -12.87
CA VAL A 937 6.35 35.28 -14.16
C VAL A 937 4.84 35.07 -13.98
N LYS A 938 4.41 34.32 -12.96
CA LYS A 938 2.97 34.18 -12.62
C LYS A 938 2.28 35.52 -12.36
N SER A 939 2.98 36.44 -11.70
CA SER A 939 2.46 37.77 -11.36
C SER A 939 2.32 38.63 -12.61
N GLU A 940 3.37 38.71 -13.43
CA GLU A 940 3.37 39.42 -14.71
C GLU A 940 2.34 38.87 -15.72
N MET A 941 2.15 37.55 -15.75
CA MET A 941 1.11 36.90 -16.55
C MET A 941 -0.30 37.36 -16.15
N LYS A 942 -0.56 37.49 -14.84
CA LYS A 942 -1.83 38.00 -14.32
C LYS A 942 -2.03 39.47 -14.72
N GLU A 943 -1.05 40.33 -14.43
CA GLU A 943 -1.16 41.75 -14.74
C GLU A 943 -1.34 42.01 -16.25
N ALA A 944 -0.62 41.28 -17.11
CA ALA A 944 -0.76 41.41 -18.56
C ALA A 944 -2.14 40.97 -19.06
N SER A 945 -2.76 39.96 -18.41
CA SER A 945 -4.15 39.59 -18.68
C SER A 945 -5.12 40.71 -18.27
N ASP A 946 -4.92 41.29 -17.09
CA ASP A 946 -5.77 42.37 -16.56
C ASP A 946 -5.69 43.63 -17.45
N ARG A 947 -4.48 44.06 -17.85
CA ARG A 947 -4.28 45.19 -18.79
C ARG A 947 -4.94 44.97 -20.16
N ILE A 948 -4.97 43.74 -20.68
CA ILE A 948 -5.66 43.42 -21.94
C ILE A 948 -7.19 43.45 -21.77
N LEU A 949 -7.72 43.13 -20.59
CA LEU A 949 -9.16 43.30 -20.30
C LEU A 949 -9.55 44.77 -20.27
N GLU A 950 -8.79 45.61 -19.56
CA GLU A 950 -8.99 47.07 -19.49
C GLU A 950 -8.99 47.71 -20.89
N LEU A 951 -7.94 47.47 -21.67
CA LEU A 951 -7.83 47.95 -23.06
C LEU A 951 -9.00 47.50 -23.96
N SER A 952 -9.58 46.32 -23.70
CA SER A 952 -10.74 45.81 -24.45
C SER A 952 -12.07 46.48 -24.07
N GLN A 953 -12.16 47.05 -22.86
CA GLN A 953 -13.33 47.75 -22.35
C GLN A 953 -13.32 49.22 -22.79
N ASP A 954 -12.17 49.89 -22.68
CA ASP A 954 -12.01 51.31 -23.02
C ASP A 954 -12.25 51.60 -24.51
N LYS A 955 -11.85 50.68 -25.40
CA LYS A 955 -11.97 50.85 -26.87
C LYS A 955 -13.41 50.87 -27.41
N LYS A 956 -14.43 50.83 -26.52
CA LYS A 956 -15.84 51.09 -26.83
C LYS A 956 -16.41 52.37 -26.21
N GLY A 957 -15.63 53.13 -25.44
CA GLY A 957 -16.02 54.43 -24.90
C GLY A 957 -16.06 55.54 -25.95
N ASP A 958 -15.12 55.52 -26.91
CA ASP A 958 -14.93 56.56 -27.93
C ASP A 958 -15.93 56.46 -29.11
N GLY A 959 -17.20 56.19 -28.80
CA GLY A 959 -18.33 56.18 -29.73
C GLY A 959 -19.09 57.50 -29.84
N ASN A 960 -18.64 58.56 -29.14
CA ASN A 960 -19.18 59.92 -29.27
C ASN A 960 -18.04 60.92 -29.09
N GLY A 961 -17.78 61.75 -30.11
CA GLY A 961 -16.55 62.52 -30.19
C GLY A 961 -16.56 63.86 -29.45
N SER A 962 -15.37 64.35 -29.11
CA SER A 962 -14.96 65.70 -29.51
C SER A 962 -13.43 65.82 -29.57
N SER A 963 -12.94 66.82 -30.29
CA SER A 963 -11.52 67.11 -30.47
C SER A 963 -10.82 67.56 -29.19
N GLY A 964 -9.72 66.91 -28.80
CA GLY A 964 -8.85 67.31 -27.67
C GLY A 964 -7.38 66.98 -27.94
N ARG A 965 -6.46 67.88 -27.54
CA ARG A 965 -5.04 67.87 -27.95
C ARG A 965 -4.12 67.66 -26.73
N ARG A 966 -3.06 66.86 -26.88
CA ARG A 966 -1.95 66.60 -25.92
C ARG A 966 -2.32 65.71 -24.69
N ARG A 967 -1.37 65.01 -24.03
CA ARG A 967 0.10 65.20 -24.00
C ARG A 967 0.86 63.88 -23.76
N ARG A 968 2.07 63.74 -24.33
CA ARG A 968 3.05 62.73 -23.93
C ARG A 968 3.44 62.88 -22.45
N ARG A 969 3.67 61.77 -21.77
CA ARG A 969 4.79 61.61 -20.84
C ARG A 969 5.37 60.21 -20.99
#